data_AF-A0A178EQP8-F1
#
_entry.id   AF-A0A178EQP8-F1
#
_cell.length_a   1.000
_cell.length_b   1.000
_cell.length_c   1.000
_cell.angle_alpha   90.00
_cell.angle_beta   90.00
_cell.angle_gamma   90.00
#
_symmetry.space_group_name_H-M   'P 1'
#
loop_
_entity.id
_entity.type
_entity.pdbx_description
1 polymer ?
#
loop_
_entity_poly.entity_id
_entity_poly.type
_entity_poly.pdbx_seq_one_letter_code
_entity_poly.pdbx_strand_id
1 'polypeptide(L)'
;MRTGIFALAALLVSGVMADEGEWRKVEPHTMKALRELRARQSGGSSFIPGTTQGHGKNCVDAFGAGYELCANSKVCYNPTEGDVCCSEGYPCPSGSFCLTKGYCCPNGLDPKECAKQHNVELPPTYGNGNTKPSGAPYPTGSTPPTGGSHSTGAPKPTGTLPTRTGTSTGPTATSPPIYTGAATHNAIQGAAAAIVALGLPWYVPTAEQRTKAEDDETRRKEEAQDTVEMPFAQASSLEAWKALEQHHTTAGRHIRVNEEFQKDSQRFEKLSRTFYNEADKSETLFDFSKNLVTDETVSLLVNLAREAGIEELREQMFKGEPINFTENRAVYHVALRNVSNQPMQVGGKSVVEDVNSVLEHMKQFSEQVRSGEWKGYTGKKIKTIINIGIGGSDLGPVMVTEALKAYADRSFDIHFVSNIDGTHIVEALRNSDPETTLFLIASKTFTTAETTTNANTAKDWFLKTAKDEAHIAKHFVALSTNEQEVTKFGIDKKNMFGFESWVGGRYSVWSAIGLSVALYIGFDNFHQFLAGAHAMDKHFRETPLEQNIPVLGGLLSVWYSNFFGAQTHLVSPFDQYLHRFPAYLQQLSMESNGKAVTRNGEHTKYTTGAILFGEPATNAQHSFYQLLHQGTKLIPTDFILAAESHNPVEGGKHQRMLASNFLAQAEALMVGKSPEQVKAEGAPDELVAHKTFLGNRPTTSILAQKITPATLGALIAYYEHVTFTEGAVWNINSFDQWGVELGKVLAKKIQKELETSGAGGDHDGSTSGLIAAFKKKASLL
;
A
#
# COMPACT_ATOMS: atom_id res chain seq x y z
N MET A 1 27.42 6.04 37.35
CA MET A 1 27.70 5.28 36.10
C MET A 1 26.62 4.26 35.71
N ARG A 2 25.37 4.35 36.19
CA ARG A 2 24.26 3.46 35.72
C ARG A 2 23.04 4.17 35.12
N THR A 3 23.01 5.50 35.14
CA THR A 3 21.96 6.31 34.48
C THR A 3 22.36 6.80 33.09
N GLY A 4 23.64 6.76 32.72
CA GLY A 4 24.12 7.15 31.37
C GLY A 4 24.05 6.05 30.31
N ILE A 5 23.92 4.78 30.70
CA ILE A 5 23.92 3.65 29.75
C ILE A 5 22.53 3.46 29.11
N PHE A 6 21.44 3.77 29.84
CA PHE A 6 20.09 3.69 29.29
C PHE A 6 19.75 4.85 28.36
N ALA A 7 20.28 6.06 28.62
CA ALA A 7 20.09 7.21 27.73
C ALA A 7 20.82 7.02 26.38
N LEU A 8 21.96 6.31 26.38
CA LEU A 8 22.75 6.07 25.16
C LEU A 8 22.20 4.90 24.32
N ALA A 9 21.60 3.88 24.95
CA ALA A 9 20.92 2.80 24.24
C ALA A 9 19.63 3.29 23.54
N ALA A 10 18.93 4.26 24.12
CA ALA A 10 17.75 4.87 23.52
C ALA A 10 18.07 5.73 22.28
N LEU A 11 19.24 6.39 22.26
CA LEU A 11 19.69 7.20 21.12
C LEU A 11 20.21 6.36 19.94
N LEU A 12 20.64 5.11 20.17
CA LEU A 12 21.19 4.22 19.14
C LEU A 12 20.13 3.38 18.40
N VAL A 13 18.88 3.33 18.88
CA VAL A 13 17.78 2.61 18.22
C VAL A 13 16.88 3.55 17.40
N SER A 14 16.87 4.86 17.69
CA SER A 14 15.87 5.79 17.12
C SER A 14 16.31 6.61 15.90
N GLY A 15 17.53 6.45 15.37
CA GLY A 15 17.89 6.99 14.04
C GLY A 15 17.69 8.50 13.82
N VAL A 16 17.70 9.32 14.87
CA VAL A 16 17.59 10.79 14.75
C VAL A 16 18.83 11.42 15.37
N MET A 17 19.71 11.96 14.51
CA MET A 17 20.20 13.34 14.60
C MET A 17 21.18 13.64 13.45
N ALA A 18 20.73 14.52 12.55
CA ALA A 18 21.60 15.36 11.74
C ALA A 18 21.94 16.62 12.56
N ASP A 19 23.18 16.70 13.04
CA ASP A 19 24.00 17.93 13.11
C ASP A 19 25.40 17.57 13.65
N GLU A 20 26.45 18.04 12.98
CA GLU A 20 27.87 17.62 13.15
C GLU A 20 28.57 18.12 14.44
N GLY A 21 27.84 18.32 15.54
CA GLY A 21 28.35 18.99 16.75
C GLY A 21 28.84 18.12 17.92
N GLU A 22 28.29 16.92 18.14
CA GLU A 22 28.34 16.29 19.49
C GLU A 22 29.13 14.98 19.63
N TRP A 23 29.89 14.52 18.62
CA TRP A 23 30.68 13.28 18.75
C TRP A 23 31.94 13.38 19.64
N ARG A 24 32.23 14.52 20.26
CA ARG A 24 33.52 14.78 20.92
C ARG A 24 33.72 14.18 22.33
N LYS A 25 32.85 13.31 22.85
CA LYS A 25 32.97 12.84 24.26
C LYS A 25 32.61 11.37 24.55
N VAL A 26 33.02 10.43 23.69
CA VAL A 26 33.01 9.00 24.08
C VAL A 26 34.45 8.52 24.27
N GLU A 27 34.80 8.12 25.50
CA GLU A 27 36.17 7.70 25.83
C GLU A 27 36.58 6.39 25.10
N PRO A 28 37.84 6.28 24.63
CA PRO A 28 38.34 5.15 23.84
C PRO A 28 38.18 3.76 24.49
N HIS A 29 38.17 3.70 25.81
CA HIS A 29 38.09 2.43 26.55
C HIS A 29 36.70 1.77 26.46
N THR A 30 35.63 2.56 26.28
CA THR A 30 34.25 2.08 26.19
C THR A 30 33.98 1.38 24.85
N MET A 31 34.62 1.84 23.78
CA MET A 31 34.54 1.22 22.45
C MET A 31 35.26 -0.12 22.36
N LYS A 32 36.33 -0.31 23.14
CA LYS A 32 37.05 -1.59 23.22
C LYS A 32 36.22 -2.67 23.91
N ALA A 33 35.58 -2.34 25.03
CA ALA A 33 34.73 -3.27 25.77
C ALA A 33 33.49 -3.73 24.97
N LEU A 34 32.87 -2.83 24.19
CA LEU A 34 31.75 -3.15 23.30
C LEU A 34 32.14 -4.11 22.16
N ARG A 35 33.37 -3.99 21.63
CA ARG A 35 33.89 -4.89 20.58
C ARG A 35 34.20 -6.28 21.11
N GLU A 36 34.77 -6.38 22.32
CA GLU A 36 35.12 -7.67 22.94
C GLU A 36 33.89 -8.46 23.44
N LEU A 37 32.83 -7.79 23.90
CA LEU A 37 31.58 -8.44 24.34
C LEU A 37 30.74 -8.98 23.18
N ARG A 38 30.72 -8.29 22.02
CA ARG A 38 29.98 -8.74 20.82
C ARG A 38 30.69 -9.87 20.07
N ALA A 39 32.03 -9.90 20.10
CA ALA A 39 32.82 -10.94 19.46
C ALA A 39 32.71 -12.33 20.15
N ARG A 40 32.24 -12.38 21.40
CA ARG A 40 32.09 -13.64 22.17
C ARG A 40 30.74 -14.34 21.98
N GLN A 41 29.77 -13.75 21.27
CA GLN A 41 28.39 -14.25 21.21
C GLN A 41 27.97 -14.99 19.92
N SER A 42 28.82 -15.11 18.89
CA SER A 42 28.42 -15.80 17.66
C SER A 42 29.57 -16.60 17.04
N GLY A 43 29.45 -17.93 17.09
CA GLY A 43 30.44 -18.90 16.60
C GLY A 43 30.47 -19.07 15.07
N GLY A 44 30.68 -17.98 14.32
CA GLY A 44 30.90 -18.01 12.87
C GLY A 44 31.99 -17.02 12.45
N SER A 45 32.73 -17.31 11.37
CA SER A 45 33.71 -16.39 10.79
C SER A 45 33.01 -15.19 10.15
N SER A 46 32.89 -14.09 10.90
CA SER A 46 32.38 -12.81 10.39
C SER A 46 33.44 -12.09 9.55
N PHE A 47 33.00 -11.49 8.44
CA PHE A 47 33.80 -10.60 7.59
C PHE A 47 33.14 -9.21 7.54
N ILE A 48 33.88 -8.15 7.19
CA ILE A 48 33.40 -6.76 7.30
C ILE A 48 33.92 -5.87 6.16
N PRO A 49 33.10 -5.28 5.28
CA PRO A 49 33.48 -4.12 4.49
C PRO A 49 33.09 -2.87 5.29
N GLY A 50 34.09 -2.06 5.66
CA GLY A 50 33.85 -0.85 6.45
C GLY A 50 33.15 -1.13 7.79
N THR A 51 31.88 -0.72 7.94
CA THR A 51 31.10 -0.82 9.19
C THR A 51 30.06 -1.95 9.21
N THR A 52 29.91 -2.70 8.13
CA THR A 52 28.82 -3.67 7.93
C THR A 52 29.33 -5.10 8.13
N GLN A 53 28.71 -5.90 8.99
CA GLN A 53 29.08 -7.32 9.17
C GLN A 53 28.33 -8.21 8.18
N GLY A 54 29.07 -9.09 7.51
CA GLY A 54 28.54 -10.16 6.67
C GLY A 54 29.06 -11.52 7.12
N HIS A 55 28.30 -12.55 6.80
CA HIS A 55 28.59 -13.93 7.21
C HIS A 55 28.86 -14.77 5.97
N GLY A 56 30.02 -15.44 5.94
CA GLY A 56 30.46 -16.27 4.81
C GLY A 56 31.76 -16.99 5.16
N LYS A 57 32.23 -17.91 4.31
CA LYS A 57 33.54 -18.57 4.52
C LYS A 57 34.69 -17.68 4.04
N ASN A 58 34.41 -16.71 3.19
CA ASN A 58 35.33 -15.71 2.66
C ASN A 58 34.58 -14.40 2.31
N CYS A 59 35.28 -13.38 1.81
CA CYS A 59 34.68 -12.09 1.43
C CYS A 59 33.65 -12.18 0.29
N VAL A 60 33.88 -13.08 -0.68
CA VAL A 60 32.96 -13.29 -1.81
C VAL A 60 31.65 -13.91 -1.32
N ASP A 61 31.73 -14.89 -0.43
CA ASP A 61 30.54 -15.51 0.18
C ASP A 61 29.74 -14.50 1.01
N ALA A 62 30.45 -13.58 1.68
CA ALA A 62 29.83 -12.63 2.60
C ALA A 62 29.23 -11.39 1.89
N PHE A 63 29.79 -10.95 0.76
CA PHE A 63 29.44 -9.67 0.12
C PHE A 63 29.26 -9.73 -1.40
N GLY A 64 29.45 -10.89 -2.03
CA GLY A 64 29.28 -11.09 -3.46
C GLY A 64 30.59 -11.01 -4.26
N ALA A 65 30.49 -11.29 -5.56
CA ALA A 65 31.63 -11.28 -6.48
C ALA A 65 32.28 -9.88 -6.56
N GLY A 66 33.61 -9.83 -6.58
CA GLY A 66 34.39 -8.59 -6.59
C GLY A 66 34.94 -8.18 -5.22
N TYR A 67 34.45 -8.76 -4.11
CA TYR A 67 34.99 -8.51 -2.78
C TYR A 67 36.18 -9.40 -2.44
N GLU A 68 37.29 -8.77 -2.05
CA GLU A 68 38.55 -9.41 -1.66
C GLU A 68 38.90 -9.13 -0.20
N LEU A 69 39.80 -9.94 0.38
CA LEU A 69 40.29 -9.74 1.73
C LEU A 69 41.33 -8.61 1.75
N CYS A 70 41.10 -7.58 2.56
CA CYS A 70 42.04 -6.49 2.73
C CYS A 70 43.14 -6.84 3.74
N ALA A 71 44.34 -7.13 3.23
CA ALA A 71 45.49 -7.61 4.00
C ALA A 71 45.15 -8.84 4.88
N ASN A 72 45.96 -9.16 5.89
CA ASN A 72 45.72 -10.28 6.82
C ASN A 72 44.65 -9.96 7.89
N SER A 73 43.57 -9.28 7.50
CA SER A 73 42.46 -8.90 8.39
C SER A 73 41.20 -9.74 8.10
N LYS A 74 40.09 -9.49 8.81
CA LYS A 74 38.75 -10.00 8.45
C LYS A 74 37.93 -8.96 7.67
N VAL A 75 38.61 -7.95 7.12
CA VAL A 75 37.99 -6.81 6.46
C VAL A 75 38.02 -7.03 4.96
N CYS A 76 36.91 -6.80 4.27
CA CYS A 76 36.76 -7.00 2.83
C CYS A 76 36.73 -5.64 2.11
N TYR A 77 37.20 -5.61 0.86
CA TYR A 77 37.17 -4.43 0.00
C TYR A 77 36.85 -4.82 -1.44
N ASN A 78 36.26 -3.91 -2.22
CA ASN A 78 35.91 -4.20 -3.61
C ASN A 78 36.79 -3.39 -4.58
N PRO A 79 37.94 -3.94 -5.03
CA PRO A 79 38.80 -3.25 -6.00
C PRO A 79 38.08 -2.96 -7.33
N THR A 80 37.05 -3.73 -7.68
CA THR A 80 36.26 -3.51 -8.91
C THR A 80 35.43 -2.22 -8.84
N GLU A 81 35.05 -1.79 -7.64
CA GLU A 81 34.38 -0.51 -7.39
C GLU A 81 35.37 0.64 -7.16
N GLY A 82 36.67 0.36 -7.18
CA GLY A 82 37.75 1.33 -7.00
C GLY A 82 38.20 1.52 -5.55
N ASP A 83 37.75 0.67 -4.62
CA ASP A 83 38.23 0.69 -3.24
C ASP A 83 39.72 0.33 -3.15
N VAL A 84 40.41 0.96 -2.21
CA VAL A 84 41.85 0.73 -1.98
C VAL A 84 42.04 0.08 -0.62
N CYS A 85 42.66 -1.10 -0.59
CA CYS A 85 43.07 -1.72 0.67
C CYS A 85 44.32 -1.03 1.26
N CYS A 86 44.19 -0.47 2.46
CA CYS A 86 45.34 0.08 3.19
C CYS A 86 46.22 -1.03 3.75
N SER A 87 47.54 -0.77 3.78
CA SER A 87 48.57 -1.70 4.25
C SER A 87 48.34 -2.23 5.67
N GLU A 88 47.59 -1.49 6.50
CA GLU A 88 47.31 -1.86 7.87
C GLU A 88 45.95 -2.57 8.07
N GLY A 89 45.26 -2.95 6.99
CA GLY A 89 44.11 -3.87 7.01
C GLY A 89 42.73 -3.21 7.12
N TYR A 90 42.54 -2.06 6.47
CA TYR A 90 41.23 -1.39 6.32
C TYR A 90 41.11 -0.81 4.90
N PRO A 91 39.92 -0.83 4.28
CA PRO A 91 39.72 -0.24 2.97
C PRO A 91 39.38 1.25 3.05
N CYS A 92 39.77 1.98 2.01
CA CYS A 92 39.26 3.30 1.68
C CYS A 92 38.36 3.23 0.44
N PRO A 93 37.26 3.99 0.41
CA PRO A 93 36.37 4.00 -0.73
C PRO A 93 37.06 4.61 -1.95
N SER A 94 36.55 4.26 -3.12
CA SER A 94 36.95 4.86 -4.40
C SER A 94 37.07 6.39 -4.33
N GLY A 95 38.15 6.92 -4.93
CA GLY A 95 38.46 8.35 -4.89
C GLY A 95 39.14 8.82 -3.60
N SER A 96 39.59 7.92 -2.72
CA SER A 96 40.32 8.24 -1.48
C SER A 96 41.66 7.51 -1.36
N PHE A 97 42.61 8.08 -0.61
CA PHE A 97 43.87 7.45 -0.22
C PHE A 97 43.94 7.20 1.29
N CYS A 98 44.76 6.22 1.68
CA CYS A 98 44.99 5.83 3.07
C CYS A 98 45.90 6.85 3.77
N LEU A 99 45.40 7.57 4.77
CA LEU A 99 46.25 8.46 5.57
C LEU A 99 46.94 7.69 6.69
N THR A 100 46.17 7.08 7.58
CA THR A 100 46.64 6.29 8.72
C THR A 100 45.54 5.34 9.20
N LYS A 101 45.76 4.62 10.30
CA LYS A 101 44.88 3.59 10.87
C LYS A 101 43.40 3.99 10.92
N GLY A 102 42.61 3.56 9.93
CA GLY A 102 41.17 3.82 9.85
C GLY A 102 40.78 5.21 9.36
N TYR A 103 41.69 5.96 8.72
CA TYR A 103 41.43 7.30 8.18
C TYR A 103 41.75 7.37 6.69
N CYS A 104 40.73 7.73 5.91
CA CYS A 104 40.77 7.86 4.45
C CYS A 104 40.59 9.33 4.06
N CYS A 105 41.38 9.79 3.08
CA CYS A 105 41.37 11.17 2.61
C CYS A 105 41.00 11.23 1.13
N PRO A 106 40.20 12.21 0.68
CA PRO A 106 39.93 12.37 -0.73
C PRO A 106 41.22 12.53 -1.55
N ASN A 107 41.27 11.91 -2.71
CA ASN A 107 42.38 12.05 -3.65
C ASN A 107 42.55 13.52 -4.04
N GLY A 108 43.78 14.03 -3.95
CA GLY A 108 44.12 15.43 -4.22
C GLY A 108 44.13 16.35 -2.99
N LEU A 109 43.65 15.89 -1.83
CA LEU A 109 43.81 16.63 -0.57
C LEU A 109 45.24 16.48 -0.03
N ASP A 110 45.84 17.58 0.42
CA ASP A 110 47.16 17.55 1.07
C ASP A 110 47.10 16.65 2.33
N PRO A 111 47.96 15.62 2.46
CA PRO A 111 47.99 14.76 3.65
C PRO A 111 48.09 15.53 4.97
N LYS A 112 48.80 16.67 5.02
CA LYS A 112 48.88 17.53 6.22
C LYS A 112 47.54 18.17 6.55
N GLU A 113 46.84 18.66 5.54
CA GLU A 113 45.49 19.23 5.68
C GLU A 113 44.53 18.16 6.18
N CYS A 114 44.58 16.96 5.58
CA CYS A 114 43.71 15.87 5.97
C CYS A 114 44.00 15.34 7.39
N ALA A 115 45.28 15.21 7.77
CA ALA A 115 45.68 14.84 9.14
C ALA A 115 45.15 15.84 10.17
N LYS A 116 45.20 17.14 9.83
CA LYS A 116 44.62 18.20 10.66
C LYS A 116 43.09 18.10 10.75
N GLN A 117 42.39 17.79 9.65
CA GLN A 117 40.94 17.61 9.63
C GLN A 117 40.49 16.45 10.51
N HIS A 118 41.22 15.34 10.48
CA HIS A 118 40.94 14.17 11.32
C HIS A 118 41.52 14.26 12.74
N ASN A 119 42.28 15.32 13.05
CA ASN A 119 43.01 15.49 14.30
C ASN A 119 43.89 14.27 14.65
N VAL A 120 44.61 13.78 13.64
CA VAL A 120 45.58 12.68 13.76
C VAL A 120 46.98 13.19 13.42
N GLU A 121 48.00 12.57 14.01
CA GLU A 121 49.38 12.89 13.67
C GLU A 121 49.68 12.40 12.25
N LEU A 122 50.30 13.25 11.42
CA LEU A 122 50.66 12.85 10.06
C LEU A 122 51.71 11.74 10.13
N PRO A 123 51.47 10.58 9.52
CA PRO A 123 52.43 9.49 9.62
C PRO A 123 53.79 9.87 9.01
N PRO A 124 54.89 9.28 9.52
CA PRO A 124 56.23 9.54 9.03
C PRO A 124 56.40 9.29 7.52
N THR A 125 55.58 8.40 6.94
CA THR A 125 55.54 8.10 5.49
C THR A 125 55.18 9.31 4.63
N TYR A 126 54.59 10.36 5.21
CA TYR A 126 54.25 11.63 4.55
C TYR A 126 55.10 12.81 5.06
N GLY A 127 56.00 12.57 6.02
CA GLY A 127 56.68 13.60 6.81
C GLY A 127 58.18 13.74 6.51
N ASN A 128 58.54 14.25 5.32
CA ASN A 128 59.70 15.12 5.05
C ASN A 128 59.92 15.21 3.53
N GLY A 129 59.63 16.38 2.93
CA GLY A 129 60.14 16.81 1.62
C GLY A 129 59.97 15.88 0.40
N ASN A 130 59.09 16.27 -0.52
CA ASN A 130 59.11 15.89 -1.95
C ASN A 130 59.31 14.39 -2.29
N THR A 131 58.34 13.54 -2.01
CA THR A 131 58.06 12.36 -2.88
C THR A 131 56.60 11.92 -2.73
N LYS A 132 55.84 11.95 -3.85
CA LYS A 132 54.56 11.24 -3.99
C LYS A 132 54.78 9.73 -3.85
N PRO A 133 53.88 8.97 -3.20
CA PRO A 133 53.80 7.53 -3.44
C PRO A 133 53.33 7.32 -4.89
N SER A 134 54.05 6.49 -5.63
CA SER A 134 53.78 6.14 -7.02
C SER A 134 52.49 5.33 -7.16
N GLY A 135 51.54 5.79 -7.97
CA GLY A 135 50.35 5.01 -8.35
C GLY A 135 49.29 5.79 -9.12
N ALA A 136 49.45 5.82 -10.45
CA ALA A 136 48.48 6.16 -11.51
C ALA A 136 48.02 7.64 -11.71
N PRO A 137 47.81 8.09 -12.97
CA PRO A 137 47.67 9.51 -13.34
C PRO A 137 46.20 9.96 -13.45
N TYR A 138 45.91 11.21 -13.09
CA TYR A 138 44.64 11.89 -13.45
C TYR A 138 44.85 12.82 -14.66
N PRO A 139 43.88 12.90 -15.59
CA PRO A 139 43.90 13.82 -16.71
C PRO A 139 43.58 15.26 -16.27
N THR A 140 44.36 16.21 -16.79
CA THR A 140 44.25 17.65 -16.53
C THR A 140 43.05 18.28 -17.24
N GLY A 141 42.28 19.11 -16.54
CA GLY A 141 41.23 19.94 -17.13
C GLY A 141 40.92 21.20 -16.31
N SER A 142 41.47 22.33 -16.78
CA SER A 142 40.99 23.73 -16.70
C SER A 142 40.66 24.38 -15.34
N THR A 143 41.48 25.38 -15.01
CA THR A 143 41.23 26.55 -14.14
C THR A 143 40.08 27.46 -14.63
N PRO A 144 39.41 28.20 -13.73
CA PRO A 144 38.90 29.55 -13.99
C PRO A 144 39.63 30.63 -13.17
N PRO A 145 39.69 31.90 -13.63
CA PRO A 145 40.49 32.95 -13.02
C PRO A 145 39.79 33.68 -11.87
N THR A 146 40.64 34.30 -11.07
CA THR A 146 40.42 35.13 -9.88
C THR A 146 39.76 36.49 -10.14
N GLY A 147 38.99 36.97 -9.16
CA GLY A 147 39.15 38.32 -8.61
C GLY A 147 37.98 39.31 -8.82
N GLY A 148 37.42 39.79 -7.70
CA GLY A 148 36.52 40.96 -7.66
C GLY A 148 35.93 41.21 -6.27
N SER A 149 36.57 42.08 -5.50
CA SER A 149 36.19 42.55 -4.15
C SER A 149 35.02 43.54 -4.17
N HIS A 150 34.13 43.51 -3.16
CA HIS A 150 33.60 44.72 -2.51
C HIS A 150 32.99 44.42 -1.13
N SER A 151 33.27 45.31 -0.18
CA SER A 151 32.85 45.31 1.23
C SER A 151 31.75 46.34 1.51
N THR A 152 30.86 46.06 2.48
CA THR A 152 30.17 46.94 3.48
C THR A 152 28.86 46.24 3.89
N GLY A 153 28.35 46.10 5.11
CA GLY A 153 28.70 46.50 6.49
C GLY A 153 27.45 46.38 7.39
N ALA A 154 27.54 45.58 8.49
CA ALA A 154 26.81 45.64 9.79
C ALA A 154 25.25 45.58 9.88
N PRO A 155 24.62 45.36 11.08
CA PRO A 155 25.10 44.85 12.39
C PRO A 155 24.25 43.70 13.03
N LYS A 156 24.83 43.07 14.08
CA LYS A 156 24.18 42.18 15.10
C LYS A 156 23.42 42.99 16.17
N PRO A 157 22.52 42.35 16.94
CA PRO A 157 22.30 42.70 18.34
C PRO A 157 22.67 41.57 19.32
N THR A 158 23.23 42.02 20.44
CA THR A 158 23.66 41.36 21.67
C THR A 158 22.51 41.17 22.67
N GLY A 159 22.58 40.12 23.51
CA GLY A 159 21.78 40.01 24.74
C GLY A 159 22.26 38.87 25.64
N THR A 160 22.66 39.20 26.87
CA THR A 160 23.28 38.32 27.88
C THR A 160 22.42 38.22 29.14
N LEU A 161 22.34 37.00 29.70
CA LEU A 161 22.24 36.60 31.14
C LEU A 161 20.89 36.82 31.89
N PRO A 162 20.60 36.10 33.03
CA PRO A 162 21.52 35.34 33.89
C PRO A 162 21.10 33.93 34.36
N THR A 163 22.12 33.23 34.86
CA THR A 163 22.13 31.99 35.65
C THR A 163 21.64 32.20 37.09
N ARG A 164 21.08 31.15 37.71
CA ARG A 164 20.92 31.06 39.17
C ARG A 164 21.24 29.65 39.67
N THR A 165 22.14 29.63 40.65
CA THR A 165 22.69 28.48 41.38
C THR A 165 21.81 28.10 42.57
N GLY A 166 21.85 26.82 42.96
CA GLY A 166 21.24 26.32 44.19
C GLY A 166 21.67 24.88 44.50
N THR A 167 22.61 24.75 45.43
CA THR A 167 23.19 23.51 46.01
C THR A 167 22.32 22.90 47.11
N SER A 168 22.28 21.56 47.21
CA SER A 168 22.67 20.71 48.37
C SER A 168 21.46 19.82 48.76
N THR A 169 21.50 18.58 49.26
CA THR A 169 22.48 17.69 49.92
C THR A 169 21.98 16.22 49.80
N GLY A 170 22.87 15.22 49.76
CA GLY A 170 22.54 13.78 49.89
C GLY A 170 22.17 13.37 51.34
N PRO A 171 21.99 12.06 51.67
CA PRO A 171 23.14 11.14 51.67
C PRO A 171 22.89 9.62 51.37
N THR A 172 23.98 8.97 50.92
CA THR A 172 24.50 7.58 51.21
C THR A 172 23.55 6.39 51.37
N ALA A 173 23.57 5.34 50.53
CA ALA A 173 24.57 4.27 50.30
C ALA A 173 24.25 2.97 51.07
N THR A 174 24.13 1.84 50.35
CA THR A 174 24.79 0.53 50.62
C THR A 174 24.29 -0.53 49.61
N SER A 175 25.21 -1.26 48.98
CA SER A 175 24.97 -2.51 48.24
C SER A 175 25.89 -3.59 48.82
N PRO A 176 25.43 -4.84 48.96
CA PRO A 176 26.03 -5.97 48.22
C PRO A 176 25.03 -7.14 47.97
N PRO A 177 25.41 -8.30 47.39
CA PRO A 177 26.42 -8.60 46.37
C PRO A 177 25.83 -9.28 45.11
N ILE A 178 26.71 -9.49 44.14
CA ILE A 178 26.54 -10.19 42.87
C ILE A 178 26.31 -11.70 43.12
N TYR A 179 25.33 -12.29 42.43
CA TYR A 179 25.27 -13.73 42.16
C TYR A 179 25.28 -13.96 40.64
N THR A 180 26.25 -14.74 40.19
CA THR A 180 26.41 -15.27 38.84
C THR A 180 25.80 -16.68 38.76
N GLY A 181 25.05 -16.99 37.71
CA GLY A 181 24.89 -18.38 37.22
C GLY A 181 23.46 -18.92 37.06
N ALA A 182 23.13 -19.27 35.81
CA ALA A 182 22.26 -20.35 35.33
C ALA A 182 20.81 -20.50 35.84
N ALA A 183 19.81 -20.36 34.94
CA ALA A 183 18.60 -21.18 34.91
C ALA A 183 17.72 -20.91 33.66
N THR A 184 17.97 -21.61 32.55
CA THR A 184 16.91 -21.93 31.57
C THR A 184 16.26 -23.24 31.99
N HIS A 185 15.38 -23.22 33.00
CA HIS A 185 14.46 -24.34 33.33
C HIS A 185 13.34 -23.99 34.33
N ASN A 186 12.99 -22.71 34.53
CA ASN A 186 11.92 -22.31 35.47
C ASN A 186 10.76 -21.50 34.88
N ALA A 187 10.66 -21.34 33.56
CA ALA A 187 9.53 -20.64 32.94
C ALA A 187 8.21 -21.45 32.93
N ILE A 188 8.29 -22.78 33.11
CA ILE A 188 7.10 -23.65 33.06
C ILE A 188 6.45 -23.81 34.45
N GLN A 189 7.21 -23.65 35.54
CA GLN A 189 6.65 -23.74 36.90
C GLN A 189 5.96 -22.43 37.36
N GLY A 190 6.35 -21.27 36.80
CA GLY A 190 5.70 -19.99 37.09
C GLY A 190 4.27 -19.88 36.54
N ALA A 191 4.00 -20.49 35.39
CA ALA A 191 2.65 -20.50 34.79
C ALA A 191 1.69 -21.44 35.55
N ALA A 192 2.19 -22.54 36.12
CA ALA A 192 1.38 -23.47 36.91
C ALA A 192 0.91 -22.86 38.25
N ALA A 193 1.75 -22.03 38.89
CA ALA A 193 1.41 -21.39 40.16
C ALA A 193 0.34 -20.28 40.04
N ALA A 194 0.25 -19.60 38.89
CA ALA A 194 -0.76 -18.56 38.65
C ALA A 194 -2.16 -19.13 38.33
N ILE A 195 -2.24 -20.36 37.82
CA ILE A 195 -3.50 -21.00 37.40
C ILE A 195 -4.25 -21.62 38.59
N VAL A 196 -3.53 -22.06 39.64
CA VAL A 196 -4.15 -22.56 40.89
C VAL A 196 -4.83 -21.44 41.68
N ALA A 197 -4.42 -20.18 41.49
CA ALA A 197 -5.02 -19.02 42.17
C ALA A 197 -6.36 -18.53 41.56
N LEU A 198 -6.80 -19.08 40.42
CA LEU A 198 -7.98 -18.61 39.68
C LEU A 198 -9.13 -19.63 39.55
N GLY A 199 -9.03 -20.81 40.18
CA GLY A 199 -10.18 -21.71 40.36
C GLY A 199 -10.87 -22.21 39.08
N LEU A 200 -10.20 -22.20 37.92
CA LEU A 200 -10.76 -22.72 36.67
C LEU A 200 -10.49 -24.23 36.55
N PRO A 201 -11.50 -25.07 36.22
CA PRO A 201 -11.30 -26.50 36.03
C PRO A 201 -10.49 -26.79 34.77
N TRP A 202 -9.47 -27.63 34.90
CA TRP A 202 -8.66 -28.15 33.79
C TRP A 202 -9.45 -29.15 32.96
N TYR A 203 -9.50 -28.95 31.64
CA TYR A 203 -9.97 -29.96 30.69
C TYR A 203 -8.79 -30.87 30.32
N VAL A 204 -8.85 -32.14 30.71
CA VAL A 204 -7.91 -33.17 30.27
C VAL A 204 -8.59 -33.93 29.13
N PRO A 205 -8.08 -33.88 27.89
CA PRO A 205 -8.65 -34.61 26.77
C PRO A 205 -8.65 -36.11 27.06
N THR A 206 -9.75 -36.79 26.76
CA THR A 206 -9.87 -38.24 26.92
C THR A 206 -8.89 -38.97 26.00
N ALA A 207 -8.55 -40.21 26.31
CA ALA A 207 -7.66 -41.01 25.47
C ALA A 207 -8.13 -41.06 24.01
N GLU A 208 -9.44 -41.17 23.79
CA GLU A 208 -10.11 -41.19 22.48
C GLU A 208 -9.98 -39.86 21.72
N GLN A 209 -9.92 -38.72 22.42
CA GLN A 209 -9.66 -37.41 21.81
C GLN A 209 -8.19 -37.22 21.44
N ARG A 210 -7.26 -37.87 22.14
CA ARG A 210 -5.84 -37.86 21.78
C ARG A 210 -5.57 -38.72 20.56
N THR A 211 -6.16 -39.91 20.48
CA THR A 211 -6.07 -40.76 19.28
C THR A 211 -6.69 -40.07 18.07
N LYS A 212 -7.85 -39.40 18.21
CA LYS A 212 -8.42 -38.59 17.12
C LYS A 212 -7.52 -37.45 16.67
N ALA A 213 -6.83 -36.79 17.61
CA ALA A 213 -5.91 -35.70 17.28
C ALA A 213 -4.63 -36.22 16.59
N GLU A 214 -4.12 -37.39 17.00
CA GLU A 214 -2.98 -38.07 16.37
C GLU A 214 -3.35 -38.61 14.98
N ASP A 215 -4.56 -39.17 14.82
CA ASP A 215 -5.09 -39.63 13.52
C ASP A 215 -5.34 -38.44 12.58
N ASP A 216 -5.88 -37.31 13.05
CA ASP A 216 -6.03 -36.08 12.26
C ASP A 216 -4.67 -35.47 11.87
N GLU A 217 -3.66 -35.53 12.75
CA GLU A 217 -2.31 -35.06 12.45
C GLU A 217 -1.61 -35.95 11.42
N THR A 218 -1.82 -37.26 11.50
CA THR A 218 -1.29 -38.24 10.55
C THR A 218 -1.98 -38.10 9.19
N ARG A 219 -3.31 -37.92 9.17
CA ARG A 219 -4.07 -37.67 7.94
C ARG A 219 -3.70 -36.33 7.30
N ARG A 220 -3.41 -35.28 8.08
CA ARG A 220 -2.87 -34.00 7.55
C ARG A 220 -1.47 -34.15 6.97
N LYS A 221 -0.63 -35.04 7.53
CA LYS A 221 0.71 -35.32 6.99
C LYS A 221 0.64 -36.16 5.72
N GLU A 222 -0.32 -37.08 5.62
CA GLU A 222 -0.58 -37.87 4.42
C GLU A 222 -1.26 -37.04 3.31
N GLU A 223 -2.23 -36.17 3.64
CA GLU A 223 -2.85 -35.21 2.70
C GLU A 223 -1.83 -34.15 2.20
N ALA A 224 -0.82 -33.80 3.00
CA ALA A 224 0.27 -32.90 2.59
C ALA A 224 1.34 -33.58 1.71
N GLN A 225 1.36 -34.92 1.62
CA GLN A 225 2.30 -35.66 0.78
C GLN A 225 1.82 -35.85 -0.67
N ASP A 226 0.52 -35.65 -0.95
CA ASP A 226 -0.07 -35.79 -2.29
C ASP A 226 -0.44 -34.46 -2.95
N THR A 227 -0.12 -33.31 -2.34
CA THR A 227 -0.13 -32.04 -3.06
C THR A 227 1.07 -32.00 -4.00
N VAL A 228 0.81 -32.01 -5.31
CA VAL A 228 1.79 -31.59 -6.32
C VAL A 228 2.23 -30.17 -5.94
N GLU A 229 3.36 -30.03 -5.25
CA GLU A 229 4.04 -28.75 -5.09
C GLU A 229 4.35 -28.26 -6.51
N MET A 230 3.53 -27.35 -7.04
CA MET A 230 3.94 -26.56 -8.19
C MET A 230 5.11 -25.69 -7.70
N PRO A 231 6.35 -25.90 -8.17
CA PRO A 231 7.47 -25.10 -7.75
C PRO A 231 7.29 -23.71 -8.37
N PHE A 232 6.54 -22.83 -7.71
CA PHE A 232 6.37 -21.47 -8.19
C PHE A 232 7.69 -20.73 -8.03
N ALA A 233 8.31 -20.42 -9.16
CA ALA A 233 9.53 -19.64 -9.21
C ALA A 233 9.22 -18.15 -8.95
N GLN A 234 10.22 -17.38 -8.53
CA GLN A 234 10.13 -15.91 -8.49
C GLN A 234 9.77 -15.39 -9.90
N ALA A 235 8.94 -14.36 -10.01
CA ALA A 235 8.57 -13.79 -11.33
C ALA A 235 9.82 -13.41 -12.15
N SER A 236 10.83 -12.86 -11.48
CA SER A 236 12.12 -12.50 -12.08
C SER A 236 12.97 -13.67 -12.58
N SER A 237 12.58 -14.91 -12.31
CA SER A 237 13.29 -16.10 -12.79
C SER A 237 12.67 -16.73 -14.04
N LEU A 238 11.46 -16.29 -14.43
CA LEU A 238 10.78 -16.71 -15.65
C LEU A 238 11.58 -16.27 -16.89
N GLU A 239 11.54 -17.08 -17.95
CA GLU A 239 12.31 -16.78 -19.17
C GLU A 239 11.70 -15.58 -19.91
N ALA A 240 10.37 -15.48 -19.95
CA ALA A 240 9.69 -14.30 -20.48
C ALA A 240 10.04 -13.01 -19.71
N TRP A 241 10.30 -13.08 -18.40
CA TRP A 241 10.76 -11.93 -17.63
C TRP A 241 12.15 -11.47 -18.06
N LYS A 242 13.10 -12.40 -18.18
CA LYS A 242 14.47 -12.11 -18.67
C LYS A 242 14.44 -11.55 -20.09
N ALA A 243 13.58 -12.09 -20.95
CA ALA A 243 13.37 -11.58 -22.30
C ALA A 243 12.83 -10.14 -22.29
N LEU A 244 11.90 -9.82 -21.40
CA LEU A 244 11.41 -8.44 -21.21
C LEU A 244 12.48 -7.50 -20.66
N GLU A 245 13.35 -7.97 -19.75
CA GLU A 245 14.47 -7.17 -19.23
C GLU A 245 15.48 -6.84 -20.32
N GLN A 246 15.83 -7.84 -21.14
CA GLN A 246 16.66 -7.66 -22.31
C GLN A 246 16.00 -6.70 -23.31
N HIS A 247 14.73 -6.93 -23.65
CA HIS A 247 13.96 -6.09 -24.56
C HIS A 247 13.87 -4.64 -24.07
N HIS A 248 13.62 -4.42 -22.79
CA HIS A 248 13.61 -3.09 -22.18
C HIS A 248 14.96 -2.38 -22.36
N THR A 249 16.06 -3.11 -22.12
CA THR A 249 17.42 -2.57 -22.20
C THR A 249 17.84 -2.23 -23.62
N THR A 250 17.45 -3.05 -24.61
CA THR A 250 17.87 -2.90 -26.01
C THR A 250 16.94 -2.01 -26.83
N ALA A 251 15.63 -2.05 -26.56
CA ALA A 251 14.61 -1.36 -27.37
C ALA A 251 13.58 -0.59 -26.53
N GLY A 252 12.99 -1.21 -25.49
CA GLY A 252 11.83 -0.68 -24.77
C GLY A 252 12.02 0.73 -24.20
N ARG A 253 13.15 0.99 -23.52
CA ARG A 253 13.46 2.33 -22.95
C ARG A 253 13.72 3.41 -24.01
N HIS A 254 13.94 3.01 -25.27
CA HIS A 254 14.20 3.89 -26.40
C HIS A 254 12.95 4.16 -27.24
N ILE A 255 11.82 3.52 -26.95
CA ILE A 255 10.56 3.74 -27.66
C ILE A 255 10.14 5.22 -27.59
N ARG A 256 9.72 5.73 -28.75
CA ARG A 256 9.13 7.06 -28.91
C ARG A 256 7.74 6.89 -29.54
N VAL A 257 6.70 7.10 -28.75
CA VAL A 257 5.32 6.78 -29.16
C VAL A 257 4.93 7.52 -30.44
N ASN A 258 5.32 8.79 -30.60
CA ASN A 258 5.10 9.56 -31.83
C ASN A 258 5.68 8.86 -33.07
N GLU A 259 6.89 8.32 -32.98
CA GLU A 259 7.54 7.62 -34.09
C GLU A 259 6.82 6.31 -34.38
N GLU A 260 6.34 5.60 -33.36
CA GLU A 260 5.58 4.37 -33.53
C GLU A 260 4.24 4.61 -34.26
N PHE A 261 3.55 5.72 -33.99
CA PHE A 261 2.36 6.12 -34.77
C PHE A 261 2.69 6.51 -36.21
N GLN A 262 3.88 7.08 -36.46
CA GLN A 262 4.30 7.41 -37.83
C GLN A 262 4.69 6.16 -38.63
N LYS A 263 5.29 5.16 -37.97
CA LYS A 263 5.69 3.88 -38.57
C LYS A 263 4.48 3.00 -38.88
N ASP A 264 3.45 3.05 -38.04
CA ASP A 264 2.26 2.21 -38.17
C ASP A 264 0.97 3.03 -38.09
N SER A 265 0.38 3.32 -39.24
CA SER A 265 -0.90 4.03 -39.33
C SER A 265 -2.08 3.23 -38.77
N GLN A 266 -1.92 1.92 -38.47
CA GLN A 266 -2.94 1.06 -37.87
C GLN A 266 -2.69 0.81 -36.37
N ARG A 267 -1.75 1.55 -35.75
CA ARG A 267 -1.37 1.33 -34.35
C ARG A 267 -2.56 1.43 -33.39
N PHE A 268 -3.47 2.38 -33.62
CA PHE A 268 -4.67 2.52 -32.81
C PHE A 268 -5.56 1.28 -32.88
N GLU A 269 -5.85 0.79 -34.10
CA GLU A 269 -6.69 -0.38 -34.33
C GLU A 269 -6.05 -1.65 -33.73
N LYS A 270 -4.73 -1.79 -33.82
CA LYS A 270 -4.01 -2.94 -33.25
C LYS A 270 -3.95 -2.94 -31.73
N LEU A 271 -3.89 -1.76 -31.09
CA LEU A 271 -3.70 -1.60 -29.65
C LEU A 271 -4.93 -1.07 -28.92
N SER A 272 -6.09 -1.05 -29.56
CA SER A 272 -7.37 -0.76 -28.91
C SER A 272 -8.28 -1.98 -28.88
N ARG A 273 -9.15 -2.02 -27.87
CA ARG A 273 -10.15 -3.08 -27.70
C ARG A 273 -11.48 -2.44 -27.32
N THR A 274 -12.55 -2.81 -28.00
CA THR A 274 -13.91 -2.40 -27.62
C THR A 274 -14.57 -3.52 -26.82
N PHE A 275 -14.90 -3.22 -25.58
CA PHE A 275 -15.73 -4.09 -24.74
C PHE A 275 -17.20 -3.81 -25.04
N TYR A 276 -17.94 -4.84 -25.47
CA TYR A 276 -19.39 -4.80 -25.60
C TYR A 276 -20.05 -5.32 -24.33
N ASN A 277 -20.81 -4.48 -23.65
CA ASN A 277 -21.49 -4.84 -22.43
C ASN A 277 -22.82 -5.52 -22.73
N GLU A 278 -22.90 -6.84 -22.56
CA GLU A 278 -24.12 -7.61 -22.85
C GLU A 278 -25.32 -7.18 -21.97
N ALA A 279 -25.10 -6.56 -20.81
CA ALA A 279 -26.14 -6.17 -19.86
C ALA A 279 -27.02 -5.01 -20.36
N ASP A 280 -26.40 -3.94 -20.90
CA ASP A 280 -27.10 -2.74 -21.36
C ASP A 280 -26.82 -2.38 -22.82
N LYS A 281 -26.10 -3.23 -23.55
CA LYS A 281 -25.74 -3.07 -24.97
C LYS A 281 -24.86 -1.85 -25.25
N SER A 282 -24.22 -1.30 -24.21
CA SER A 282 -23.25 -0.22 -24.34
C SER A 282 -21.87 -0.73 -24.77
N GLU A 283 -21.03 0.18 -25.26
CA GLU A 283 -19.64 -0.10 -25.61
C GLU A 283 -18.70 0.76 -24.75
N THR A 284 -17.55 0.19 -24.42
CA THR A 284 -16.42 0.91 -23.81
C THR A 284 -15.15 0.59 -24.58
N LEU A 285 -14.54 1.63 -25.15
CA LEU A 285 -13.27 1.54 -25.85
C LEU A 285 -12.12 1.67 -24.84
N PHE A 286 -11.20 0.72 -24.89
CA PHE A 286 -9.91 0.75 -24.19
C PHE A 286 -8.81 0.95 -25.23
N ASP A 287 -8.23 2.15 -25.25
CA ASP A 287 -7.13 2.52 -26.14
C ASP A 287 -5.79 2.44 -25.38
N PHE A 288 -5.00 1.41 -25.67
CA PHE A 288 -3.66 1.23 -25.12
C PHE A 288 -2.57 1.78 -26.05
N SER A 289 -2.91 2.38 -27.19
CA SER A 289 -1.96 2.72 -28.26
C SER A 289 -0.90 3.77 -27.88
N LYS A 290 -1.19 4.61 -26.89
CA LYS A 290 -0.26 5.64 -26.37
C LYS A 290 0.68 5.13 -25.27
N ASN A 291 0.81 3.81 -25.14
CA ASN A 291 1.79 3.18 -24.26
C ASN A 291 3.16 2.97 -24.94
N LEU A 292 4.22 2.85 -24.14
CA LEU A 292 5.60 2.61 -24.58
C LEU A 292 5.80 1.13 -24.95
N VAL A 293 5.10 0.67 -25.98
CA VAL A 293 5.05 -0.73 -26.42
C VAL A 293 5.09 -0.86 -27.95
N THR A 294 5.66 -1.96 -28.42
CA THR A 294 5.63 -2.47 -29.80
C THR A 294 4.88 -3.82 -29.85
N ASP A 295 4.63 -4.35 -31.05
CA ASP A 295 4.04 -5.70 -31.22
C ASP A 295 4.88 -6.80 -30.52
N GLU A 296 6.21 -6.67 -30.57
CA GLU A 296 7.14 -7.54 -29.83
C GLU A 296 6.98 -7.38 -28.31
N THR A 297 6.86 -6.14 -27.83
CA THR A 297 6.66 -5.87 -26.39
C THR A 297 5.38 -6.55 -25.89
N VAL A 298 4.28 -6.39 -26.61
CA VAL A 298 2.98 -7.01 -26.25
C VAL A 298 3.10 -8.53 -26.29
N SER A 299 3.76 -9.10 -27.30
CA SER A 299 3.97 -10.54 -27.40
C SER A 299 4.76 -11.11 -26.21
N LEU A 300 5.83 -10.42 -25.80
CA LEU A 300 6.65 -10.80 -24.64
C LEU A 300 5.87 -10.69 -23.33
N LEU A 301 5.06 -9.63 -23.15
CA LEU A 301 4.19 -9.47 -21.99
C LEU A 301 3.13 -10.58 -21.90
N VAL A 302 2.52 -10.95 -23.03
CA VAL A 302 1.56 -12.05 -23.07
C VAL A 302 2.25 -13.39 -22.78
N ASN A 303 3.49 -13.59 -23.23
CA ASN A 303 4.27 -14.78 -22.86
C ASN A 303 4.57 -14.81 -21.35
N LEU A 304 4.85 -13.67 -20.73
CA LEU A 304 4.99 -13.57 -19.27
C LEU A 304 3.70 -13.98 -18.56
N ALA A 305 2.53 -13.56 -19.05
CA ALA A 305 1.23 -14.00 -18.50
C ALA A 305 1.05 -15.52 -18.58
N ARG A 306 1.46 -16.15 -19.70
CA ARG A 306 1.39 -17.60 -19.87
C ARG A 306 2.33 -18.32 -18.91
N GLU A 307 3.59 -17.89 -18.83
CA GLU A 307 4.59 -18.48 -17.92
C GLU A 307 4.23 -18.28 -16.44
N ALA A 308 3.57 -17.18 -16.09
CA ALA A 308 3.06 -16.93 -14.74
C ALA A 308 1.80 -17.76 -14.38
N GLY A 309 1.24 -18.53 -15.32
CA GLY A 309 0.10 -19.40 -15.06
C GLY A 309 -1.22 -18.65 -14.83
N ILE A 310 -1.40 -17.46 -15.42
CA ILE A 310 -2.60 -16.63 -15.19
C ILE A 310 -3.89 -17.37 -15.56
N GLU A 311 -3.90 -18.11 -16.67
CA GLU A 311 -5.10 -18.84 -17.13
C GLU A 311 -5.51 -19.93 -16.14
N GLU A 312 -4.54 -20.68 -15.60
CA GLU A 312 -4.80 -21.71 -14.61
C GLU A 312 -5.33 -21.08 -13.32
N LEU A 313 -4.63 -20.10 -12.76
CA LEU A 313 -5.05 -19.42 -11.53
C LEU A 313 -6.43 -18.75 -11.68
N ARG A 314 -6.72 -18.22 -12.87
CA ARG A 314 -8.04 -17.67 -13.21
C ARG A 314 -9.10 -18.75 -13.11
N GLU A 315 -8.90 -19.91 -13.73
CA GLU A 315 -9.86 -21.01 -13.62
C GLU A 315 -10.01 -21.50 -12.17
N GLN A 316 -8.94 -21.55 -11.39
CA GLN A 316 -9.02 -21.87 -9.95
C GLN A 316 -9.91 -20.87 -9.20
N MET A 317 -9.77 -19.56 -9.47
CA MET A 317 -10.67 -18.53 -8.93
C MET A 317 -12.14 -18.78 -9.31
N PHE A 318 -12.41 -19.01 -10.59
CA PHE A 318 -13.78 -19.23 -11.09
C PHE A 318 -14.40 -20.58 -10.67
N LYS A 319 -13.57 -21.56 -10.25
CA LYS A 319 -13.99 -22.82 -9.65
C LYS A 319 -14.21 -22.76 -8.13
N GLY A 320 -13.91 -21.62 -7.50
CA GLY A 320 -14.03 -21.48 -6.05
C GLY A 320 -12.95 -22.24 -5.27
N GLU A 321 -11.78 -22.48 -5.89
CA GLU A 321 -10.63 -23.09 -5.22
C GLU A 321 -9.99 -22.12 -4.21
N PRO A 322 -9.32 -22.62 -3.16
CA PRO A 322 -8.80 -21.80 -2.07
C PRO A 322 -7.52 -21.03 -2.44
N ILE A 323 -7.57 -20.18 -3.46
CA ILE A 323 -6.42 -19.40 -3.96
C ILE A 323 -5.95 -18.30 -3.00
N ASN A 324 -6.76 -17.95 -1.99
CA ASN A 324 -6.28 -17.22 -0.82
C ASN A 324 -5.64 -18.22 0.15
N PHE A 325 -4.43 -18.64 -0.19
CA PHE A 325 -3.72 -19.75 0.45
C PHE A 325 -3.28 -19.45 1.90
N THR A 326 -3.02 -18.19 2.26
CA THR A 326 -2.60 -17.84 3.63
C THR A 326 -3.75 -17.90 4.63
N GLU A 327 -4.99 -17.75 4.17
CA GLU A 327 -6.20 -17.88 4.99
C GLU A 327 -6.99 -19.18 4.69
N ASN A 328 -6.51 -20.00 3.75
CA ASN A 328 -7.20 -21.19 3.22
C ASN A 328 -8.66 -20.90 2.81
N ARG A 329 -8.86 -19.92 1.94
CA ARG A 329 -10.20 -19.46 1.50
C ARG A 329 -10.31 -19.41 -0.01
N ALA A 330 -11.51 -19.72 -0.50
CA ALA A 330 -11.89 -19.34 -1.84
C ALA A 330 -11.91 -17.81 -2.01
N VAL A 331 -11.78 -17.36 -3.25
CA VAL A 331 -11.89 -15.96 -3.64
C VAL A 331 -12.97 -15.86 -4.70
N TYR A 332 -14.18 -15.46 -4.30
CA TYR A 332 -15.36 -15.76 -5.11
C TYR A 332 -16.34 -14.60 -5.27
N HIS A 333 -15.84 -13.37 -5.29
CA HIS A 333 -16.65 -12.17 -5.55
C HIS A 333 -17.38 -12.23 -6.91
N VAL A 334 -16.85 -12.96 -7.90
CA VAL A 334 -17.53 -13.25 -9.17
C VAL A 334 -18.86 -14.01 -8.99
N ALA A 335 -19.02 -14.80 -7.92
CA ALA A 335 -20.28 -15.49 -7.63
C ALA A 335 -21.39 -14.53 -7.19
N LEU A 336 -21.04 -13.41 -6.54
CA LEU A 336 -22.01 -12.40 -6.06
C LEU A 336 -22.75 -11.70 -7.21
N ARG A 337 -22.16 -11.73 -8.39
CA ARG A 337 -22.64 -11.07 -9.61
C ARG A 337 -22.87 -12.07 -10.74
N ASN A 338 -23.00 -13.35 -10.43
CA ASN A 338 -23.34 -14.38 -11.39
C ASN A 338 -24.82 -14.30 -11.81
N VAL A 339 -25.17 -13.30 -12.62
CA VAL A 339 -26.57 -13.07 -13.04
C VAL A 339 -27.09 -14.14 -14.01
N SER A 340 -26.21 -14.98 -14.57
CA SER A 340 -26.60 -16.12 -15.40
C SER A 340 -26.95 -17.37 -14.58
N ASN A 341 -26.75 -17.35 -13.25
CA ASN A 341 -26.98 -18.47 -12.35
C ASN A 341 -26.26 -19.76 -12.77
N GLN A 342 -25.09 -19.64 -13.40
CA GLN A 342 -24.27 -20.80 -13.72
C GLN A 342 -23.87 -21.51 -12.42
N PRO A 343 -23.82 -22.85 -12.38
CA PRO A 343 -23.41 -23.58 -11.19
C PRO A 343 -22.03 -23.13 -10.71
N MET A 344 -21.97 -22.69 -9.46
CA MET A 344 -20.77 -22.19 -8.79
C MET A 344 -20.74 -22.80 -7.39
N GLN A 345 -19.59 -23.36 -7.00
CA GLN A 345 -19.47 -24.14 -5.76
C GLN A 345 -18.20 -23.79 -5.01
N VAL A 346 -18.24 -23.93 -3.69
CA VAL A 346 -17.07 -23.92 -2.81
C VAL A 346 -17.13 -25.16 -1.94
N GLY A 347 -16.10 -26.00 -1.98
CA GLY A 347 -16.07 -27.26 -1.23
C GLY A 347 -17.23 -28.22 -1.58
N GLY A 348 -17.68 -28.22 -2.84
CA GLY A 348 -18.80 -29.04 -3.32
C GLY A 348 -20.20 -28.54 -2.94
N LYS A 349 -20.30 -27.44 -2.17
CA LYS A 349 -21.59 -26.79 -1.85
C LYS A 349 -21.85 -25.68 -2.87
N SER A 350 -23.05 -25.65 -3.44
CA SER A 350 -23.48 -24.53 -4.28
C SER A 350 -23.55 -23.23 -3.49
N VAL A 351 -23.06 -22.14 -4.09
CA VAL A 351 -23.15 -20.78 -3.52
C VAL A 351 -24.23 -19.94 -4.18
N VAL A 352 -24.79 -20.39 -5.30
CA VAL A 352 -25.73 -19.63 -6.14
C VAL A 352 -27.03 -19.35 -5.38
N GLU A 353 -27.59 -20.37 -4.73
CA GLU A 353 -28.83 -20.26 -3.96
C GLU A 353 -28.66 -19.33 -2.75
N ASP A 354 -27.53 -19.44 -2.04
CA ASP A 354 -27.23 -18.61 -0.87
C ASP A 354 -27.07 -17.14 -1.27
N VAL A 355 -26.35 -16.86 -2.37
CA VAL A 355 -26.21 -15.49 -2.93
C VAL A 355 -27.56 -14.93 -3.35
N ASN A 356 -28.33 -15.69 -4.14
CA ASN A 356 -29.63 -15.24 -4.63
C ASN A 356 -30.64 -15.01 -3.51
N SER A 357 -30.61 -15.82 -2.45
CA SER A 357 -31.46 -15.62 -1.27
C SER A 357 -31.17 -14.28 -0.59
N VAL A 358 -29.89 -13.90 -0.46
CA VAL A 358 -29.50 -12.60 0.10
C VAL A 358 -29.89 -11.46 -0.84
N LEU A 359 -29.66 -11.60 -2.16
CA LEU A 359 -30.05 -10.59 -3.15
C LEU A 359 -31.56 -10.35 -3.16
N GLU A 360 -32.37 -11.41 -3.08
CA GLU A 360 -33.82 -11.30 -2.98
C GLU A 360 -34.26 -10.64 -1.66
N HIS A 361 -33.59 -10.95 -0.56
CA HIS A 361 -33.83 -10.25 0.71
C HIS A 361 -33.49 -8.75 0.62
N MET A 362 -32.36 -8.40 0.00
CA MET A 362 -31.99 -7.01 -0.27
C MET A 362 -33.04 -6.30 -1.14
N LYS A 363 -33.54 -6.97 -2.18
CA LYS A 363 -34.61 -6.46 -3.03
C LYS A 363 -35.85 -6.12 -2.22
N GLN A 364 -36.40 -7.10 -1.51
CA GLN A 364 -37.60 -6.95 -0.68
C GLN A 364 -37.46 -5.80 0.33
N PHE A 365 -36.35 -5.78 1.08
CA PHE A 365 -36.11 -4.74 2.06
C PHE A 365 -35.96 -3.35 1.41
N SER A 366 -35.18 -3.25 0.34
CA SER A 366 -34.96 -1.98 -0.35
C SER A 366 -36.26 -1.42 -0.94
N GLU A 367 -37.13 -2.27 -1.50
CA GLU A 367 -38.43 -1.88 -2.01
C GLU A 367 -39.38 -1.42 -0.90
N GLN A 368 -39.41 -2.11 0.24
CA GLN A 368 -40.20 -1.71 1.41
C GLN A 368 -39.79 -0.33 1.94
N VAL A 369 -38.48 -0.06 2.05
CA VAL A 369 -37.98 1.25 2.50
C VAL A 369 -38.29 2.34 1.47
N ARG A 370 -38.02 2.07 0.18
CA ARG A 370 -38.23 3.03 -0.93
C ARG A 370 -39.70 3.38 -1.13
N SER A 371 -40.59 2.39 -1.11
CA SER A 371 -42.05 2.61 -1.19
C SER A 371 -42.57 3.35 0.05
N GLY A 372 -41.88 3.21 1.18
CA GLY A 372 -42.28 3.72 2.47
C GLY A 372 -43.25 2.80 3.19
N GLU A 373 -43.38 1.54 2.79
CA GLU A 373 -44.01 0.49 3.59
C GLU A 373 -43.26 0.28 4.91
N TRP A 374 -41.92 0.26 4.86
CA TRP A 374 -41.10 0.27 6.07
C TRP A 374 -41.22 1.62 6.78
N LYS A 375 -41.73 1.57 8.01
CA LYS A 375 -41.93 2.75 8.85
C LYS A 375 -40.95 2.77 10.01
N GLY A 376 -40.52 3.98 10.37
CA GLY A 376 -39.88 4.23 11.65
C GLY A 376 -40.82 3.94 12.83
N TYR A 377 -40.30 4.07 14.05
CA TYR A 377 -41.00 3.65 15.26
C TYR A 377 -42.30 4.43 15.51
N THR A 378 -42.42 5.65 15.00
CA THR A 378 -43.63 6.50 15.07
C THR A 378 -44.57 6.35 13.86
N GLY A 379 -44.28 5.44 12.93
CA GLY A 379 -45.10 5.24 11.73
C GLY A 379 -44.73 6.14 10.55
N LYS A 380 -43.72 7.00 10.68
CA LYS A 380 -43.22 7.87 9.59
C LYS A 380 -42.38 7.07 8.57
N LYS A 381 -42.39 7.52 7.31
CA LYS A 381 -41.51 6.96 6.24
C LYS A 381 -40.05 7.32 6.55
N ILE A 382 -39.13 6.38 6.30
CA ILE A 382 -37.68 6.63 6.36
C ILE A 382 -37.27 7.68 5.30
N LYS A 383 -36.42 8.62 5.69
CA LYS A 383 -35.87 9.66 4.82
C LYS A 383 -34.35 9.68 4.81
N THR A 384 -33.74 9.30 5.93
CA THR A 384 -32.29 9.33 6.08
C THR A 384 -31.76 7.91 6.22
N ILE A 385 -30.70 7.58 5.49
CA ILE A 385 -29.99 6.30 5.57
C ILE A 385 -28.55 6.60 5.97
N ILE A 386 -28.06 5.93 7.00
CA ILE A 386 -26.68 6.09 7.48
C ILE A 386 -26.00 4.72 7.45
N ASN A 387 -25.07 4.53 6.51
CA ASN A 387 -24.20 3.36 6.48
C ASN A 387 -23.03 3.57 7.44
N ILE A 388 -22.84 2.65 8.39
CA ILE A 388 -21.75 2.67 9.36
C ILE A 388 -20.83 1.48 9.08
N GLY A 389 -19.63 1.72 8.58
CA GLY A 389 -18.66 0.71 8.18
C GLY A 389 -17.32 1.35 7.84
N ILE A 390 -16.23 0.58 7.78
CA ILE A 390 -14.89 1.11 7.43
C ILE A 390 -14.19 0.26 6.39
N GLY A 391 -13.30 0.86 5.60
CA GLY A 391 -12.57 0.19 4.54
C GLY A 391 -13.51 -0.36 3.47
N GLY A 392 -13.50 -1.68 3.26
CA GLY A 392 -14.32 -2.33 2.23
C GLY A 392 -15.83 -2.22 2.48
N SER A 393 -16.24 -2.03 3.74
CA SER A 393 -17.63 -1.81 4.14
C SER A 393 -18.09 -0.35 4.01
N ASP A 394 -17.25 0.52 3.43
CA ASP A 394 -17.51 1.95 3.24
C ASP A 394 -17.16 2.42 1.83
N LEU A 395 -15.91 2.26 1.40
CA LEU A 395 -15.38 2.88 0.17
C LEU A 395 -16.13 2.47 -1.09
N GLY A 396 -16.48 1.18 -1.22
CA GLY A 396 -17.30 0.68 -2.33
C GLY A 396 -18.68 1.34 -2.37
N PRO A 397 -19.49 1.18 -1.31
CA PRO A 397 -20.79 1.86 -1.18
C PRO A 397 -20.75 3.37 -1.42
N VAL A 398 -19.80 4.10 -0.82
CA VAL A 398 -19.60 5.55 -1.03
C VAL A 398 -19.36 5.84 -2.50
N MET A 399 -18.40 5.16 -3.12
CA MET A 399 -18.02 5.42 -4.50
C MET A 399 -19.16 5.13 -5.47
N VAL A 400 -19.85 3.99 -5.33
CA VAL A 400 -20.91 3.59 -6.25
C VAL A 400 -22.13 4.51 -6.13
N THR A 401 -22.51 4.93 -4.92
CA THR A 401 -23.62 5.89 -4.75
C THR A 401 -23.29 7.27 -5.29
N GLU A 402 -22.05 7.74 -5.14
CA GLU A 402 -21.60 8.99 -5.76
C GLU A 402 -21.57 8.90 -7.29
N ALA A 403 -21.01 7.82 -7.84
CA ALA A 403 -20.90 7.57 -9.28
C ALA A 403 -22.26 7.44 -9.99
N LEU A 404 -23.24 6.83 -9.30
CA LEU A 404 -24.58 6.57 -9.85
C LEU A 404 -25.64 7.55 -9.32
N LYS A 405 -25.24 8.71 -8.80
CA LYS A 405 -26.15 9.74 -8.26
C LYS A 405 -27.22 10.22 -9.27
N ALA A 406 -26.96 10.10 -10.57
CA ALA A 406 -27.96 10.37 -11.61
C ALA A 406 -29.18 9.42 -11.57
N TYR A 407 -29.01 8.22 -11.01
CA TYR A 407 -30.01 7.15 -10.90
C TYR A 407 -30.66 7.08 -9.51
N ALA A 408 -30.26 7.97 -8.59
CA ALA A 408 -30.70 7.94 -7.21
C ALA A 408 -32.15 8.37 -7.03
N ASP A 409 -32.83 7.78 -6.06
CA ASP A 409 -34.02 8.37 -5.47
C ASP A 409 -33.60 9.52 -4.56
N ARG A 410 -33.72 10.74 -5.10
CA ARG A 410 -33.32 11.99 -4.43
C ARG A 410 -34.21 12.38 -3.24
N SER A 411 -35.22 11.58 -2.90
CA SER A 411 -35.99 11.77 -1.66
C SER A 411 -35.27 11.24 -0.41
N PHE A 412 -34.20 10.45 -0.58
CA PHE A 412 -33.36 9.99 0.50
C PHE A 412 -32.12 10.86 0.70
N ASP A 413 -31.85 11.18 1.96
CA ASP A 413 -30.55 11.66 2.42
C ASP A 413 -29.71 10.46 2.82
N ILE A 414 -28.54 10.28 2.21
CA ILE A 414 -27.64 9.18 2.52
C ILE A 414 -26.32 9.70 3.10
N HIS A 415 -25.89 9.08 4.19
CA HIS A 415 -24.61 9.36 4.84
C HIS A 415 -23.80 8.08 4.99
N PHE A 416 -22.48 8.24 5.02
CA PHE A 416 -21.52 7.17 5.22
C PHE A 416 -20.62 7.57 6.38
N VAL A 417 -20.61 6.78 7.45
CA VAL A 417 -19.83 7.03 8.65
C VAL A 417 -18.81 5.90 8.81
N SER A 418 -17.55 6.25 8.69
CA SER A 418 -16.44 5.29 8.72
C SER A 418 -15.38 5.60 9.76
N ASN A 419 -14.83 6.80 9.72
CA ASN A 419 -13.82 7.25 10.67
C ASN A 419 -14.29 7.16 12.14
N ILE A 420 -13.37 6.81 13.05
CA ILE A 420 -13.58 6.81 14.50
C ILE A 420 -13.44 8.20 15.12
N ASP A 421 -12.92 9.18 14.37
CA ASP A 421 -13.07 10.59 14.71
C ASP A 421 -14.56 10.90 14.91
N GLY A 422 -14.94 11.24 16.15
CA GLY A 422 -16.31 11.49 16.55
C GLY A 422 -17.00 12.60 15.74
N THR A 423 -16.23 13.46 15.07
CA THR A 423 -16.75 14.45 14.11
C THR A 423 -17.63 13.77 13.05
N HIS A 424 -17.23 12.61 12.55
CA HIS A 424 -17.90 11.97 11.42
C HIS A 424 -19.33 11.53 11.75
N ILE A 425 -19.50 10.83 12.88
CA ILE A 425 -20.83 10.42 13.35
C ILE A 425 -21.66 11.62 13.81
N VAL A 426 -21.05 12.61 14.46
CA VAL A 426 -21.76 13.83 14.91
C VAL A 426 -22.33 14.61 13.73
N GLU A 427 -21.55 14.83 12.66
CA GLU A 427 -22.04 15.56 11.49
C GLU A 427 -23.13 14.81 10.73
N ALA A 428 -23.03 13.47 10.62
CA ALA A 428 -24.09 12.66 10.02
C ALA A 428 -25.40 12.74 10.81
N LEU A 429 -25.32 12.74 12.16
CA LEU A 429 -26.50 12.80 13.02
C LEU A 429 -27.07 14.22 13.22
N ARG A 430 -26.30 15.28 12.96
CA ARG A 430 -26.63 16.67 13.33
C ARG A 430 -28.00 17.13 12.84
N ASN A 431 -28.37 16.76 11.60
CA ASN A 431 -29.64 17.11 10.97
C ASN A 431 -30.56 15.89 10.72
N SER A 432 -30.21 14.74 11.29
CA SER A 432 -31.01 13.52 11.19
C SER A 432 -32.15 13.51 12.20
N ASP A 433 -33.28 12.89 11.84
CA ASP A 433 -34.43 12.71 12.72
C ASP A 433 -34.51 11.23 13.18
N PRO A 434 -34.43 10.94 14.49
CA PRO A 434 -34.55 9.57 15.02
C PRO A 434 -35.81 8.83 14.55
N GLU A 435 -36.90 9.54 14.24
CA GLU A 435 -38.15 8.93 13.77
C GLU A 435 -38.08 8.47 12.30
N THR A 436 -37.12 8.97 11.51
CA THR A 436 -37.04 8.73 10.06
C THR A 436 -35.66 8.33 9.55
N THR A 437 -34.73 7.98 10.46
CA THR A 437 -33.35 7.57 10.12
C THR A 437 -33.17 6.06 10.23
N LEU A 438 -32.66 5.42 9.19
CA LEU A 438 -32.29 4.01 9.15
C LEU A 438 -30.77 3.86 9.16
N PHE A 439 -30.25 3.03 10.05
CA PHE A 439 -28.83 2.72 10.20
C PHE A 439 -28.50 1.34 9.62
N LEU A 440 -27.50 1.29 8.74
CA LEU A 440 -26.96 0.05 8.19
C LEU A 440 -25.60 -0.22 8.84
N ILE A 441 -25.49 -1.24 9.69
CA ILE A 441 -24.23 -1.57 10.37
C ILE A 441 -23.47 -2.60 9.53
N ALA A 442 -22.44 -2.14 8.82
CA ALA A 442 -21.69 -2.89 7.85
C ALA A 442 -20.36 -3.38 8.45
N SER A 443 -20.33 -4.63 8.92
CA SER A 443 -19.13 -5.26 9.48
C SER A 443 -19.22 -6.78 9.41
N LYS A 444 -18.28 -7.41 8.70
CA LYS A 444 -18.19 -8.88 8.56
C LYS A 444 -18.20 -9.59 9.91
N THR A 445 -17.36 -9.14 10.84
CA THR A 445 -17.19 -9.76 12.16
C THR A 445 -18.13 -9.17 13.20
N PHE A 446 -18.73 -8.01 12.93
CA PHE A 446 -19.50 -7.21 13.89
C PHE A 446 -18.70 -6.80 15.14
N THR A 447 -17.37 -6.82 15.07
CA THR A 447 -16.45 -6.54 16.19
C THR A 447 -15.38 -5.51 15.85
N THR A 448 -15.39 -4.97 14.62
CA THR A 448 -14.48 -3.87 14.23
C THR A 448 -14.66 -2.70 15.18
N ALA A 449 -13.57 -2.26 15.84
CA ALA A 449 -13.63 -1.30 16.93
C ALA A 449 -14.28 0.03 16.49
N GLU A 450 -13.88 0.55 15.34
CA GLU A 450 -14.38 1.79 14.78
C GLU A 450 -15.88 1.69 14.47
N THR A 451 -16.28 0.64 13.73
CA THR A 451 -17.68 0.42 13.34
C THR A 451 -18.59 0.18 14.54
N THR A 452 -18.19 -0.66 15.50
CA THR A 452 -19.00 -0.96 16.68
C THR A 452 -19.11 0.23 17.63
N THR A 453 -18.07 1.05 17.75
CA THR A 453 -18.14 2.29 18.54
C THR A 453 -19.08 3.31 17.92
N ASN A 454 -19.00 3.51 16.59
CA ASN A 454 -19.93 4.39 15.87
C ASN A 454 -21.37 3.85 15.91
N ALA A 455 -21.57 2.54 15.77
CA ALA A 455 -22.89 1.90 15.86
C ALA A 455 -23.52 2.10 17.24
N ASN A 456 -22.76 1.92 18.33
CA ASN A 456 -23.25 2.18 19.68
C ASN A 456 -23.52 3.68 19.91
N THR A 457 -22.70 4.58 19.37
CA THR A 457 -22.96 6.03 19.42
C THR A 457 -24.28 6.39 18.73
N ALA A 458 -24.55 5.81 17.55
CA ALA A 458 -25.81 5.98 16.84
C ALA A 458 -27.00 5.38 17.60
N LYS A 459 -26.83 4.19 18.19
CA LYS A 459 -27.84 3.55 19.03
C LYS A 459 -28.20 4.41 20.24
N ASP A 460 -27.20 4.93 20.95
CA ASP A 460 -27.40 5.79 22.12
C ASP A 460 -28.08 7.10 21.74
N TRP A 461 -27.70 7.70 20.61
CA TRP A 461 -28.37 8.87 20.04
C TRP A 461 -29.85 8.59 19.72
N PHE A 462 -30.14 7.44 19.10
CA PHE A 462 -31.50 7.04 18.76
C PHE A 462 -32.35 6.80 20.02
N LEU A 463 -31.83 6.02 20.98
CA LEU A 463 -32.54 5.66 22.21
C LEU A 463 -32.73 6.85 23.17
N LYS A 464 -31.93 7.92 23.05
CA LYS A 464 -32.22 9.18 23.75
C LYS A 464 -33.60 9.74 23.40
N THR A 465 -34.11 9.49 22.19
CA THR A 465 -35.44 9.95 21.75
C THR A 465 -36.47 8.83 21.75
N ALA A 466 -36.13 7.66 21.19
CA ALA A 466 -37.04 6.52 21.05
C ALA A 466 -37.35 5.84 22.40
N LYS A 467 -36.44 5.92 23.38
CA LYS A 467 -36.51 5.37 24.76
C LYS A 467 -36.62 3.85 24.90
N ASP A 468 -37.30 3.17 23.99
CA ASP A 468 -37.55 1.72 24.00
C ASP A 468 -36.58 1.00 23.04
N GLU A 469 -35.83 0.02 23.58
CA GLU A 469 -34.91 -0.81 22.80
C GLU A 469 -35.63 -1.67 21.74
N ALA A 470 -36.91 -1.99 21.93
CA ALA A 470 -37.70 -2.70 20.91
C ALA A 470 -37.79 -1.94 19.58
N HIS A 471 -37.55 -0.62 19.59
CA HIS A 471 -37.54 0.19 18.38
C HIS A 471 -36.26 0.05 17.54
N ILE A 472 -35.19 -0.57 18.06
CA ILE A 472 -33.95 -0.86 17.30
C ILE A 472 -34.27 -1.68 16.05
N ALA A 473 -35.16 -2.67 16.15
CA ALA A 473 -35.59 -3.52 15.04
C ALA A 473 -36.24 -2.78 13.86
N LYS A 474 -36.61 -1.50 14.01
CA LYS A 474 -37.16 -0.66 12.93
C LYS A 474 -36.14 0.31 12.33
N HIS A 475 -35.01 0.53 13.00
CA HIS A 475 -34.05 1.57 12.66
C HIS A 475 -32.62 1.07 12.47
N PHE A 476 -32.33 -0.20 12.78
CA PHE A 476 -31.01 -0.78 12.62
C PHE A 476 -31.12 -2.11 11.87
N VAL A 477 -30.26 -2.26 10.87
CA VAL A 477 -30.05 -3.52 10.14
C VAL A 477 -28.56 -3.83 10.08
N ALA A 478 -28.21 -5.10 9.90
CA ALA A 478 -26.81 -5.55 9.92
C ALA A 478 -26.41 -6.18 8.60
N LEU A 479 -25.23 -5.82 8.08
CA LEU A 479 -24.58 -6.47 6.94
C LEU A 479 -23.40 -7.24 7.54
N SER A 480 -23.61 -8.51 7.88
CA SER A 480 -22.69 -9.26 8.73
C SER A 480 -22.80 -10.77 8.57
N THR A 481 -21.84 -11.48 9.14
CA THR A 481 -21.82 -12.95 9.25
C THR A 481 -22.00 -13.42 10.70
N ASN A 482 -21.97 -12.50 11.67
CA ASN A 482 -21.95 -12.80 13.09
C ASN A 482 -23.31 -12.55 13.76
N GLU A 483 -24.22 -13.51 13.63
CA GLU A 483 -25.57 -13.44 14.19
C GLU A 483 -25.58 -13.17 15.72
N GLN A 484 -24.63 -13.74 16.46
CA GLN A 484 -24.56 -13.61 17.92
C GLN A 484 -24.33 -12.15 18.35
N GLU A 485 -23.36 -11.47 17.74
CA GLU A 485 -23.09 -10.06 18.08
C GLU A 485 -24.16 -9.11 17.51
N VAL A 486 -24.76 -9.44 16.36
CA VAL A 486 -25.89 -8.68 15.78
C VAL A 486 -27.12 -8.70 16.70
N THR A 487 -27.51 -9.89 17.15
CA THR A 487 -28.68 -10.05 18.04
C THR A 487 -28.41 -9.45 19.43
N LYS A 488 -27.20 -9.61 19.96
CA LYS A 488 -26.76 -8.96 21.20
C LYS A 488 -26.80 -7.42 21.12
N PHE A 489 -26.57 -6.85 19.94
CA PHE A 489 -26.73 -5.40 19.74
C PHE A 489 -28.20 -4.93 19.80
N GLY A 490 -29.16 -5.84 19.57
CA GLY A 490 -30.60 -5.57 19.54
C GLY A 490 -31.22 -5.56 18.14
N ILE A 491 -30.46 -5.90 17.09
CA ILE A 491 -30.98 -6.01 15.73
C ILE A 491 -31.73 -7.34 15.58
N ASP A 492 -32.93 -7.28 15.01
CA ASP A 492 -33.74 -8.46 14.68
C ASP A 492 -32.98 -9.33 13.68
N LYS A 493 -32.94 -10.65 13.90
CA LYS A 493 -32.26 -11.60 13.01
C LYS A 493 -32.74 -11.47 11.56
N LYS A 494 -34.03 -11.17 11.33
CA LYS A 494 -34.57 -10.98 9.98
C LYS A 494 -34.00 -9.75 9.27
N ASN A 495 -33.41 -8.81 10.01
CA ASN A 495 -32.76 -7.61 9.49
C ASN A 495 -31.24 -7.81 9.32
N MET A 496 -30.76 -9.05 9.39
CA MET A 496 -29.37 -9.39 9.09
C MET A 496 -29.26 -9.87 7.64
N PHE A 497 -28.34 -9.25 6.90
CA PHE A 497 -27.99 -9.61 5.54
C PHE A 497 -26.64 -10.31 5.56
N GLY A 498 -26.69 -11.64 5.39
CA GLY A 498 -25.53 -12.52 5.42
C GLY A 498 -24.64 -12.38 4.19
N PHE A 499 -23.37 -12.75 4.34
CA PHE A 499 -22.44 -13.01 3.23
C PHE A 499 -21.36 -13.98 3.69
N GLU A 500 -20.52 -14.46 2.78
CA GLU A 500 -19.62 -15.58 3.07
C GLU A 500 -18.17 -15.17 3.33
N SER A 501 -17.39 -16.11 3.88
CA SER A 501 -15.99 -15.88 4.23
C SER A 501 -15.09 -15.59 3.02
N TRP A 502 -15.43 -16.12 1.84
CA TRP A 502 -14.74 -15.89 0.56
C TRP A 502 -15.02 -14.52 -0.08
N VAL A 503 -15.87 -13.70 0.55
CA VAL A 503 -16.04 -12.29 0.18
C VAL A 503 -14.97 -11.47 0.91
N GLY A 504 -13.98 -11.01 0.14
CA GLY A 504 -12.96 -10.06 0.58
C GLY A 504 -13.55 -8.66 0.74
N GLY A 505 -13.15 -7.91 1.77
CA GLY A 505 -13.75 -6.60 2.10
C GLY A 505 -13.69 -5.61 0.93
N ARG A 506 -12.52 -5.45 0.30
CA ARG A 506 -12.32 -4.56 -0.86
C ARG A 506 -12.99 -5.04 -2.16
N TYR A 507 -13.59 -6.23 -2.14
CA TYR A 507 -14.37 -6.84 -3.23
C TYR A 507 -15.84 -7.07 -2.83
N SER A 508 -16.35 -6.37 -1.81
CA SER A 508 -17.63 -6.73 -1.17
C SER A 508 -18.85 -5.94 -1.61
N VAL A 509 -18.69 -4.84 -2.37
CA VAL A 509 -19.82 -3.96 -2.76
C VAL A 509 -20.92 -4.68 -3.55
N TRP A 510 -20.60 -5.83 -4.15
CA TRP A 510 -21.50 -6.72 -4.88
C TRP A 510 -22.44 -7.54 -3.97
N SER A 511 -22.10 -7.68 -2.69
CA SER A 511 -22.82 -8.49 -1.69
C SER A 511 -23.88 -7.68 -0.93
N ALA A 512 -24.33 -8.20 0.22
CA ALA A 512 -25.08 -7.47 1.24
C ALA A 512 -24.49 -6.08 1.56
N ILE A 513 -23.17 -5.90 1.49
CA ILE A 513 -22.52 -4.59 1.69
C ILE A 513 -23.05 -3.52 0.70
N GLY A 514 -23.52 -3.93 -0.48
CA GLY A 514 -24.18 -3.07 -1.46
C GLY A 514 -25.61 -2.64 -1.10
N LEU A 515 -26.15 -2.98 0.08
CA LEU A 515 -27.54 -2.65 0.43
C LEU A 515 -27.83 -1.15 0.38
N SER A 516 -26.88 -0.31 0.82
CA SER A 516 -27.03 1.14 0.72
C SER A 516 -27.12 1.62 -0.72
N VAL A 517 -26.41 0.96 -1.65
CA VAL A 517 -26.50 1.22 -3.10
C VAL A 517 -27.89 0.86 -3.60
N ALA A 518 -28.36 -0.36 -3.33
CA ALA A 518 -29.70 -0.81 -3.74
C ALA A 518 -30.82 0.09 -3.19
N LEU A 519 -30.70 0.55 -1.94
CA LEU A 519 -31.61 1.54 -1.36
C LEU A 519 -31.59 2.87 -2.11
N TYR A 520 -30.40 3.35 -2.51
CA TYR A 520 -30.23 4.65 -3.13
C TYR A 520 -30.68 4.68 -4.60
N ILE A 521 -30.24 3.72 -5.43
CA ILE A 521 -30.51 3.70 -6.87
C ILE A 521 -31.66 2.75 -7.27
N GLY A 522 -32.20 1.98 -6.32
CA GLY A 522 -33.19 0.93 -6.57
C GLY A 522 -32.56 -0.40 -6.99
N PHE A 523 -33.26 -1.50 -6.70
CA PHE A 523 -32.72 -2.83 -6.90
C PHE A 523 -32.50 -3.19 -8.37
N ASP A 524 -33.35 -2.73 -9.30
CA ASP A 524 -33.16 -2.98 -10.73
C ASP A 524 -31.84 -2.40 -11.24
N ASN A 525 -31.50 -1.18 -10.82
CA ASN A 525 -30.21 -0.56 -11.14
C ASN A 525 -29.04 -1.27 -10.44
N PHE A 526 -29.24 -1.77 -9.22
CA PHE A 526 -28.24 -2.60 -8.54
C PHE A 526 -28.01 -3.93 -9.28
N HIS A 527 -29.07 -4.57 -9.78
CA HIS A 527 -28.95 -5.76 -10.61
C HIS A 527 -28.24 -5.47 -11.94
N GLN A 528 -28.50 -4.33 -12.60
CA GLN A 528 -27.75 -3.90 -13.79
C GLN A 528 -26.27 -3.68 -13.47
N PHE A 529 -25.95 -3.13 -12.29
CA PHE A 529 -24.58 -3.00 -11.81
C PHE A 529 -23.88 -4.35 -11.65
N LEU A 530 -24.55 -5.35 -11.07
CA LEU A 530 -24.04 -6.73 -11.02
C LEU A 530 -23.86 -7.33 -12.42
N ALA A 531 -24.84 -7.15 -13.30
CA ALA A 531 -24.83 -7.72 -14.65
C ALA A 531 -23.70 -7.17 -15.53
N GLY A 532 -23.38 -5.88 -15.42
CA GLY A 532 -22.25 -5.30 -16.13
C GLY A 532 -20.91 -5.86 -15.66
N ALA A 533 -20.75 -6.05 -14.35
CA ALA A 533 -19.57 -6.69 -13.80
C ALA A 533 -19.45 -8.18 -14.22
N HIS A 534 -20.57 -8.90 -14.28
CA HIS A 534 -20.63 -10.26 -14.85
C HIS A 534 -20.16 -10.33 -16.30
N ALA A 535 -20.55 -9.35 -17.12
CA ALA A 535 -20.13 -9.31 -18.52
C ALA A 535 -18.60 -9.15 -18.65
N MET A 536 -17.98 -8.35 -17.76
CA MET A 536 -16.52 -8.24 -17.69
C MET A 536 -15.86 -9.52 -17.13
N ASP A 537 -16.50 -10.22 -16.18
CA ASP A 537 -16.02 -11.53 -15.71
C ASP A 537 -15.96 -12.55 -16.85
N LYS A 538 -17.02 -12.61 -17.67
CA LYS A 538 -17.09 -13.46 -18.86
C LYS A 538 -16.00 -13.10 -19.86
N HIS A 539 -15.83 -11.81 -20.16
CA HIS A 539 -14.74 -11.34 -21.01
C HIS A 539 -13.37 -11.75 -20.48
N PHE A 540 -13.10 -11.55 -19.20
CA PHE A 540 -11.84 -11.91 -18.57
C PHE A 540 -11.57 -13.43 -18.59
N ARG A 541 -12.61 -14.24 -18.41
CA ARG A 541 -12.52 -15.70 -18.39
C ARG A 541 -12.34 -16.31 -19.78
N GLU A 542 -13.10 -15.84 -20.76
CA GLU A 542 -13.25 -16.52 -22.05
C GLU A 542 -12.34 -15.95 -23.15
N THR A 543 -11.84 -14.72 -23.01
CA THR A 543 -11.05 -14.06 -24.06
C THR A 543 -9.58 -14.48 -24.02
N PRO A 544 -8.95 -14.82 -25.17
CA PRO A 544 -7.52 -15.07 -25.28
C PRO A 544 -6.68 -13.92 -24.72
N LEU A 545 -5.56 -14.22 -24.05
CA LEU A 545 -4.76 -13.24 -23.30
C LEU A 545 -4.36 -12.01 -24.12
N GLU A 546 -3.97 -12.18 -25.39
CA GLU A 546 -3.60 -11.10 -26.31
C GLU A 546 -4.76 -10.16 -26.73
N GLN A 547 -6.00 -10.55 -26.45
CA GLN A 547 -7.21 -9.75 -26.67
C GLN A 547 -7.91 -9.36 -25.36
N ASN A 548 -7.42 -9.83 -24.23
CA ASN A 548 -8.09 -9.75 -22.94
C ASN A 548 -7.78 -8.40 -22.25
N ILE A 549 -8.82 -7.61 -22.04
CA ILE A 549 -8.71 -6.18 -21.69
C ILE A 549 -8.08 -6.00 -20.29
N PRO A 550 -8.59 -6.64 -19.21
CA PRO A 550 -7.93 -6.59 -17.91
C PRO A 550 -6.51 -7.16 -17.90
N VAL A 551 -6.24 -8.22 -18.66
CA VAL A 551 -4.89 -8.84 -18.73
C VAL A 551 -3.90 -7.85 -19.33
N LEU A 552 -4.24 -7.21 -20.45
CA LEU A 552 -3.37 -6.20 -21.08
C LEU A 552 -3.13 -5.01 -20.14
N GLY A 553 -4.16 -4.55 -19.42
CA GLY A 553 -4.03 -3.51 -18.40
C GLY A 553 -3.05 -3.88 -17.28
N GLY A 554 -3.19 -5.08 -16.71
CA GLY A 554 -2.28 -5.59 -15.66
C GLY A 554 -0.85 -5.80 -16.16
N LEU A 555 -0.67 -6.27 -17.39
CA LEU A 555 0.65 -6.44 -17.99
C LEU A 555 1.34 -5.11 -18.27
N LEU A 556 0.61 -4.06 -18.64
CA LEU A 556 1.16 -2.70 -18.74
C LEU A 556 1.60 -2.18 -17.36
N SER A 557 0.84 -2.45 -16.30
CA SER A 557 1.22 -2.11 -14.93
C SER A 557 2.54 -2.78 -14.52
N VAL A 558 2.67 -4.09 -14.79
CA VAL A 558 3.94 -4.84 -14.60
C VAL A 558 5.07 -4.24 -15.43
N TRP A 559 4.82 -3.93 -16.72
CA TRP A 559 5.80 -3.32 -17.61
C TRP A 559 6.40 -2.04 -17.02
N TYR A 560 5.53 -1.14 -16.53
CA TYR A 560 5.99 0.12 -15.99
C TYR A 560 6.57 0.01 -14.57
N SER A 561 5.97 -0.79 -13.70
CA SER A 561 6.47 -0.98 -12.33
C SER A 561 7.86 -1.61 -12.34
N ASN A 562 8.04 -2.71 -13.09
CA ASN A 562 9.22 -3.55 -12.94
C ASN A 562 10.37 -3.20 -13.88
N PHE A 563 10.07 -2.70 -15.09
CA PHE A 563 11.11 -2.43 -16.08
C PHE A 563 11.43 -0.93 -16.19
N PHE A 564 10.41 -0.07 -16.10
CA PHE A 564 10.61 1.39 -16.05
C PHE A 564 10.79 1.96 -14.63
N GLY A 565 10.52 1.18 -13.59
CA GLY A 565 10.64 1.62 -12.20
C GLY A 565 9.58 2.66 -11.78
N ALA A 566 8.44 2.70 -12.46
CA ALA A 566 7.34 3.59 -12.11
C ALA A 566 6.71 3.18 -10.78
N GLN A 567 6.82 4.02 -9.76
CA GLN A 567 6.29 3.73 -8.41
C GLN A 567 4.81 4.11 -8.24
N THR A 568 4.25 4.85 -9.19
CA THR A 568 2.92 5.44 -9.09
C THR A 568 2.11 5.21 -10.34
N HIS A 569 0.81 5.01 -10.20
CA HIS A 569 -0.15 4.93 -11.30
C HIS A 569 -1.26 5.97 -11.08
N LEU A 570 -1.55 6.78 -12.09
CA LEU A 570 -2.58 7.80 -12.03
C LEU A 570 -3.88 7.27 -12.65
N VAL A 571 -4.99 7.36 -11.93
CA VAL A 571 -6.33 7.20 -12.52
C VAL A 571 -7.05 8.53 -12.44
N SER A 572 -7.32 9.16 -13.59
CA SER A 572 -7.95 10.48 -13.66
C SER A 572 -9.26 10.42 -14.46
N PRO A 573 -10.41 10.28 -13.77
CA PRO A 573 -11.71 10.37 -14.41
C PRO A 573 -12.00 11.79 -14.89
N PHE A 574 -12.37 11.95 -16.15
CA PHE A 574 -13.02 13.15 -16.67
C PHE A 574 -14.53 13.06 -16.42
N ASP A 575 -14.90 12.86 -15.16
CA ASP A 575 -16.27 12.73 -14.68
C ASP A 575 -16.33 13.10 -13.19
N GLN A 576 -17.24 14.00 -12.82
CA GLN A 576 -17.35 14.50 -11.45
C GLN A 576 -18.06 13.52 -10.51
N TYR A 577 -18.96 12.66 -11.01
CA TYR A 577 -19.58 11.62 -10.19
C TYR A 577 -18.56 10.53 -9.81
N LEU A 578 -17.53 10.31 -10.62
CA LEU A 578 -16.42 9.39 -10.32
C LEU A 578 -15.35 9.96 -9.37
N HIS A 579 -15.61 11.03 -8.62
CA HIS A 579 -14.60 11.65 -7.72
C HIS A 579 -14.04 10.74 -6.62
N ARG A 580 -14.80 9.73 -6.19
CA ARG A 580 -14.33 8.72 -5.23
C ARG A 580 -13.72 7.48 -5.89
N PHE A 581 -13.71 7.40 -7.22
CA PHE A 581 -13.21 6.24 -7.95
C PHE A 581 -11.71 5.99 -7.69
N PRO A 582 -10.82 7.00 -7.74
CA PRO A 582 -9.40 6.78 -7.39
C PRO A 582 -9.20 6.30 -5.95
N ALA A 583 -9.95 6.85 -4.98
CA ALA A 583 -9.87 6.44 -3.57
C ALA A 583 -10.38 5.01 -3.32
N TYR A 584 -11.39 4.57 -4.07
CA TYR A 584 -11.81 3.16 -4.06
C TYR A 584 -10.71 2.24 -4.62
N LEU A 585 -10.11 2.62 -5.76
CA LEU A 585 -9.04 1.83 -6.38
C LEU A 585 -7.76 1.76 -5.54
N GLN A 586 -7.47 2.80 -4.74
CA GLN A 586 -6.37 2.76 -3.76
C GLN A 586 -6.51 1.55 -2.83
N GLN A 587 -7.69 1.32 -2.25
CA GLN A 587 -7.87 0.14 -1.42
C GLN A 587 -7.83 -1.13 -2.26
N LEU A 588 -8.55 -1.17 -3.39
CA LEU A 588 -8.63 -2.36 -4.24
C LEU A 588 -7.24 -2.87 -4.63
N SER A 589 -6.37 -2.01 -5.15
CA SER A 589 -5.07 -2.43 -5.66
C SER A 589 -3.98 -2.42 -4.58
N MET A 590 -3.85 -1.36 -3.77
CA MET A 590 -2.72 -1.25 -2.84
C MET A 590 -2.84 -2.23 -1.66
N GLU A 591 -4.05 -2.48 -1.14
CA GLU A 591 -4.25 -3.48 -0.08
C GLU A 591 -4.13 -4.92 -0.63
N SER A 592 -4.44 -5.13 -1.92
CA SER A 592 -4.26 -6.42 -2.58
C SER A 592 -2.80 -6.71 -2.88
N ASN A 593 -2.13 -5.82 -3.60
CA ASN A 593 -0.84 -6.07 -4.24
C ASN A 593 0.34 -5.34 -3.59
N GLY A 594 0.12 -4.55 -2.53
CA GLY A 594 1.18 -4.01 -1.68
C GLY A 594 1.82 -5.09 -0.79
N LYS A 595 2.40 -6.10 -1.43
CA LYS A 595 2.93 -7.31 -0.78
C LYS A 595 4.41 -7.50 -1.14
N ALA A 596 5.13 -8.18 -0.26
CA ALA A 596 6.57 -8.43 -0.43
C ALA A 596 6.94 -9.91 -0.22
N VAL A 597 5.95 -10.80 -0.14
CA VAL A 597 6.14 -12.25 0.07
C VAL A 597 5.34 -12.99 -0.98
N THR A 598 5.99 -13.93 -1.66
CA THR A 598 5.41 -14.75 -2.74
C THR A 598 4.68 -15.97 -2.18
N ARG A 599 3.94 -16.70 -3.05
CA ARG A 599 3.17 -17.90 -2.67
C ARG A 599 4.02 -19.02 -2.06
N ASN A 600 5.30 -19.09 -2.43
CA ASN A 600 6.27 -20.05 -1.88
C ASN A 600 6.92 -19.56 -0.55
N GLY A 601 6.51 -18.42 0.00
CA GLY A 601 7.02 -17.87 1.26
C GLY A 601 8.34 -17.10 1.17
N GLU A 602 8.87 -16.86 -0.04
CA GLU A 602 10.07 -16.06 -0.25
C GLU A 602 9.77 -14.57 -0.35
N HIS A 603 10.76 -13.72 -0.03
CA HIS A 603 10.65 -12.29 -0.29
C HIS A 603 10.86 -11.98 -1.77
N THR A 604 10.04 -11.08 -2.32
CA THR A 604 10.16 -10.65 -3.72
C THR A 604 11.50 -9.97 -3.97
N LYS A 605 12.10 -10.23 -5.14
CA LYS A 605 13.33 -9.54 -5.62
C LYS A 605 13.04 -8.41 -6.62
N TYR A 606 11.79 -8.01 -6.70
CA TYR A 606 11.21 -7.04 -7.61
C TYR A 606 10.12 -6.24 -6.88
N THR A 607 9.74 -5.11 -7.46
CA THR A 607 8.62 -4.28 -6.97
C THR A 607 7.27 -4.94 -7.27
N THR A 608 6.27 -4.66 -6.45
CA THR A 608 4.89 -5.15 -6.62
C THR A 608 3.95 -3.97 -6.86
N GLY A 609 2.81 -3.89 -6.17
CA GLY A 609 1.76 -2.90 -6.40
C GLY A 609 2.27 -1.46 -6.38
N ALA A 610 1.83 -0.67 -7.37
CA ALA A 610 2.13 0.76 -7.45
C ALA A 610 1.27 1.57 -6.48
N ILE A 611 1.73 2.77 -6.14
CA ILE A 611 0.94 3.76 -5.41
C ILE A 611 -0.08 4.36 -6.38
N LEU A 612 -1.36 4.05 -6.18
CA LEU A 612 -2.45 4.62 -6.95
C LEU A 612 -2.87 5.98 -6.37
N PHE A 613 -3.08 6.95 -7.26
CA PHE A 613 -3.61 8.25 -6.89
C PHE A 613 -4.43 8.84 -8.04
N GLY A 614 -5.21 9.87 -7.75
CA GLY A 614 -5.97 10.56 -8.77
C GLY A 614 -7.06 11.48 -8.20
N GLU A 615 -7.54 12.37 -9.06
CA GLU A 615 -8.64 13.29 -8.84
C GLU A 615 -9.38 13.48 -10.16
N PRO A 616 -10.66 13.91 -10.16
CA PRO A 616 -11.34 14.25 -11.39
C PRO A 616 -10.62 15.32 -12.20
N ALA A 617 -10.58 15.11 -13.51
CA ALA A 617 -10.25 16.14 -14.47
C ALA A 617 -11.53 16.90 -14.89
N THR A 618 -11.47 18.20 -15.17
CA THR A 618 -10.24 18.98 -15.43
C THR A 618 -9.56 19.56 -14.19
N ASN A 619 -10.11 19.41 -12.98
CA ASN A 619 -9.52 19.97 -11.76
C ASN A 619 -8.07 19.50 -11.54
N ALA A 620 -7.77 18.22 -11.78
CA ALA A 620 -6.42 17.67 -11.71
C ALA A 620 -5.40 18.38 -12.64
N GLN A 621 -5.87 18.91 -13.78
CA GLN A 621 -5.03 19.69 -14.71
C GLN A 621 -4.51 20.98 -14.07
N HIS A 622 -5.29 21.53 -13.12
CA HIS A 622 -5.00 22.75 -12.39
C HIS A 622 -4.41 22.48 -10.99
N SER A 623 -3.97 21.25 -10.70
CA SER A 623 -3.23 20.93 -9.49
C SER A 623 -1.89 20.24 -9.80
N PHE A 624 -1.88 18.93 -10.03
CA PHE A 624 -0.65 18.13 -10.10
C PHE A 624 -0.22 17.77 -11.53
N TYR A 625 -0.99 18.13 -12.57
CA TYR A 625 -0.58 17.83 -13.95
C TYR A 625 0.69 18.57 -14.38
N GLN A 626 1.06 19.66 -13.70
CA GLN A 626 2.38 20.27 -13.84
C GLN A 626 3.50 19.24 -13.62
N LEU A 627 3.40 18.45 -12.54
CA LEU A 627 4.35 17.37 -12.25
C LEU A 627 4.20 16.24 -13.28
N LEU A 628 2.97 15.92 -13.67
CA LEU A 628 2.71 14.89 -14.68
C LEU A 628 3.41 15.21 -16.01
N HIS A 629 3.43 16.48 -16.46
CA HIS A 629 3.98 16.90 -17.75
C HIS A 629 5.49 17.21 -17.69
N GLN A 630 5.95 17.94 -16.68
CA GLN A 630 7.32 18.49 -16.63
C GLN A 630 8.12 18.02 -15.41
N GLY A 631 7.52 17.20 -14.54
CA GLY A 631 8.24 16.57 -13.44
C GLY A 631 9.18 15.45 -13.91
N THR A 632 10.01 14.98 -12.99
CA THR A 632 11.05 13.96 -13.26
C THR A 632 10.58 12.52 -13.06
N LYS A 633 9.28 12.32 -12.82
CA LYS A 633 8.68 11.00 -12.61
C LYS A 633 7.98 10.54 -13.89
N LEU A 634 8.13 9.25 -14.21
CA LEU A 634 7.27 8.55 -15.15
C LEU A 634 6.02 8.09 -14.40
N ILE A 635 4.84 8.47 -14.89
CA ILE A 635 3.56 8.17 -14.24
C ILE A 635 2.63 7.61 -15.33
N PRO A 636 2.53 6.27 -15.45
CA PRO A 636 1.48 5.64 -16.24
C PRO A 636 0.11 6.13 -15.78
N THR A 637 -0.75 6.40 -16.75
CA THR A 637 -1.98 7.17 -16.50
C THR A 637 -3.17 6.58 -17.24
N ASP A 638 -4.24 6.30 -16.52
CA ASP A 638 -5.53 5.94 -17.10
C ASP A 638 -6.47 7.16 -17.08
N PHE A 639 -6.91 7.58 -18.26
CA PHE A 639 -7.97 8.58 -18.40
C PHE A 639 -9.29 7.89 -18.70
N ILE A 640 -10.36 8.30 -18.00
CA ILE A 640 -11.69 7.72 -18.15
C ILE A 640 -12.67 8.83 -18.54
N LEU A 641 -13.45 8.65 -19.59
CA LEU A 641 -14.50 9.59 -20.01
C LEU A 641 -15.73 8.83 -20.51
N ALA A 642 -16.92 9.38 -20.30
CA ALA A 642 -18.12 8.98 -21.04
C ALA A 642 -18.39 9.94 -22.21
N ALA A 643 -18.76 9.43 -23.38
CA ALA A 643 -19.15 10.26 -24.52
C ALA A 643 -20.41 11.09 -24.22
N GLU A 644 -21.38 10.48 -23.54
CA GLU A 644 -22.64 11.11 -23.14
C GLU A 644 -22.64 11.55 -21.68
N SER A 645 -22.96 12.83 -21.45
CA SER A 645 -23.16 13.36 -20.11
C SER A 645 -24.53 12.98 -19.56
N HIS A 646 -24.61 12.73 -18.25
CA HIS A 646 -25.88 12.71 -17.51
C HIS A 646 -26.53 14.09 -17.42
N ASN A 647 -25.76 15.16 -17.60
CA ASN A 647 -26.22 16.54 -17.49
C ASN A 647 -25.85 17.31 -18.77
N PRO A 648 -26.63 17.22 -19.86
CA PRO A 648 -26.33 17.83 -21.16
C PRO A 648 -26.57 19.35 -21.19
N VAL A 649 -25.99 20.07 -20.22
CA VAL A 649 -26.09 21.53 -20.06
C VAL A 649 -25.64 22.25 -21.33
N GLU A 650 -26.40 23.27 -21.72
CA GLU A 650 -26.16 24.07 -22.94
C GLU A 650 -26.02 23.19 -24.20
N GLY A 651 -26.89 22.18 -24.35
CA GLY A 651 -26.86 21.25 -25.49
C GLY A 651 -25.55 20.45 -25.56
N GLY A 652 -24.99 20.08 -24.40
CA GLY A 652 -23.75 19.31 -24.29
C GLY A 652 -22.46 20.10 -24.51
N LYS A 653 -22.49 21.44 -24.47
CA LYS A 653 -21.28 22.26 -24.62
C LYS A 653 -20.22 21.91 -23.58
N HIS A 654 -20.63 21.76 -22.32
CA HIS A 654 -19.74 21.35 -21.23
C HIS A 654 -19.09 19.98 -21.52
N GLN A 655 -19.87 19.03 -22.04
CA GLN A 655 -19.35 17.70 -22.39
C GLN A 655 -18.33 17.76 -23.52
N ARG A 656 -18.56 18.58 -24.55
CA ARG A 656 -17.59 18.78 -25.64
C ARG A 656 -16.29 19.42 -25.15
N MET A 657 -16.37 20.39 -24.23
CA MET A 657 -15.18 20.99 -23.60
C MET A 657 -14.44 19.99 -22.70
N LEU A 658 -15.16 19.15 -21.98
CA LEU A 658 -14.56 18.10 -21.16
C LEU A 658 -13.84 17.06 -22.04
N ALA A 659 -14.50 16.62 -23.12
CA ALA A 659 -13.93 15.71 -24.11
C ALA A 659 -12.72 16.30 -24.83
N SER A 660 -12.73 17.58 -25.20
CA SER A 660 -11.56 18.22 -25.81
C SER A 660 -10.36 18.20 -24.88
N ASN A 661 -10.58 18.38 -23.56
CA ASN A 661 -9.52 18.31 -22.57
C ASN A 661 -9.02 16.87 -22.34
N PHE A 662 -9.91 15.87 -22.35
CA PHE A 662 -9.53 14.45 -22.27
C PHE A 662 -8.61 14.05 -23.41
N LEU A 663 -9.00 14.39 -24.65
CA LEU A 663 -8.23 14.08 -25.85
C LEU A 663 -6.91 14.86 -25.87
N ALA A 664 -6.95 16.17 -25.61
CA ALA A 664 -5.77 17.03 -25.66
C ALA A 664 -4.72 16.67 -24.59
N GLN A 665 -5.13 16.24 -23.39
CA GLN A 665 -4.16 15.84 -22.36
C GLN A 665 -3.45 14.53 -22.74
N ALA A 666 -4.16 13.54 -23.27
CA ALA A 666 -3.55 12.29 -23.74
C ALA A 666 -2.59 12.56 -24.91
N GLU A 667 -2.99 13.42 -25.85
CA GLU A 667 -2.14 13.85 -26.95
C GLU A 667 -0.90 14.62 -26.43
N ALA A 668 -1.07 15.63 -25.57
CA ALA A 668 0.02 16.44 -25.05
C ALA A 668 1.07 15.62 -24.30
N LEU A 669 0.65 14.63 -23.51
CA LEU A 669 1.55 13.71 -22.81
C LEU A 669 2.37 12.86 -23.78
N MET A 670 1.79 12.49 -24.92
CA MET A 670 2.48 11.77 -25.99
C MET A 670 3.42 12.70 -26.79
N VAL A 671 2.91 13.83 -27.31
CA VAL A 671 3.61 14.64 -28.31
C VAL A 671 4.69 15.55 -27.72
N GLY A 672 4.44 16.11 -26.54
CA GLY A 672 5.29 17.16 -25.96
C GLY A 672 5.32 18.43 -26.81
N LYS A 673 6.36 19.24 -26.60
CA LYS A 673 6.63 20.48 -27.33
C LYS A 673 8.14 20.75 -27.33
N SER A 674 8.76 20.70 -28.51
CA SER A 674 10.21 20.81 -28.66
C SER A 674 10.72 22.24 -28.41
N PRO A 675 12.01 22.44 -28.09
CA PRO A 675 12.63 23.77 -27.98
C PRO A 675 12.43 24.63 -29.24
N GLU A 676 12.46 24.03 -30.43
CA GLU A 676 12.29 24.72 -31.72
C GLU A 676 10.86 25.24 -31.87
N GLN A 677 9.86 24.43 -31.49
CA GLN A 677 8.45 24.84 -31.48
C GLN A 677 8.24 25.99 -30.50
N VAL A 678 8.81 25.91 -29.30
CA VAL A 678 8.75 26.96 -28.28
C VAL A 678 9.37 28.27 -28.78
N LYS A 679 10.52 28.21 -29.46
CA LYS A 679 11.16 29.39 -30.08
C LYS A 679 10.30 29.97 -31.20
N ALA A 680 9.69 29.12 -32.03
CA ALA A 680 8.80 29.55 -33.11
C ALA A 680 7.53 30.25 -32.58
N GLU A 681 7.08 29.91 -31.37
CA GLU A 681 6.00 30.61 -30.64
C GLU A 681 6.42 31.98 -30.07
N GLY A 682 7.68 32.40 -30.27
CA GLY A 682 8.19 33.70 -29.81
C GLY A 682 8.62 33.72 -28.34
N ALA A 683 8.93 32.57 -27.74
CA ALA A 683 9.48 32.54 -26.39
C ALA A 683 10.90 33.13 -26.34
N PRO A 684 11.22 33.99 -25.34
CA PRO A 684 12.59 34.40 -25.06
C PRO A 684 13.50 33.18 -24.81
N ASP A 685 14.78 33.26 -25.21
CA ASP A 685 15.73 32.14 -25.16
C ASP A 685 15.85 31.55 -23.73
N GLU A 686 15.83 32.40 -22.71
CA GLU A 686 15.90 31.99 -21.30
C GLU A 686 14.66 31.22 -20.82
N LEU A 687 13.52 31.34 -21.52
CA LEU A 687 12.28 30.63 -21.20
C LEU A 687 12.08 29.36 -22.04
N VAL A 688 12.93 29.11 -23.04
CA VAL A 688 12.75 27.98 -23.96
C VAL A 688 12.70 26.66 -23.19
N ALA A 689 13.71 26.40 -22.35
CA ALA A 689 13.78 25.17 -21.57
C ALA A 689 12.59 25.00 -20.61
N HIS A 690 12.10 26.10 -20.01
CA HIS A 690 10.95 26.09 -19.10
C HIS A 690 9.62 25.80 -19.82
N LYS A 691 9.52 26.18 -21.09
CA LYS A 691 8.33 25.99 -21.93
C LYS A 691 8.38 24.72 -22.79
N THR A 692 9.50 23.99 -22.78
CA THR A 692 9.64 22.69 -23.44
C THR A 692 8.88 21.62 -22.65
N PHE A 693 8.17 20.76 -23.38
CA PHE A 693 7.50 19.57 -22.86
C PHE A 693 8.16 18.34 -23.49
N LEU A 694 8.71 17.45 -22.68
CA LEU A 694 9.46 16.30 -23.20
C LEU A 694 8.57 15.27 -23.93
N GLY A 695 7.26 15.25 -23.64
CA GLY A 695 6.33 14.27 -24.20
C GLY A 695 6.70 12.84 -23.81
N ASN A 696 6.29 11.88 -24.64
CA ASN A 696 6.56 10.45 -24.49
C ASN A 696 6.16 9.85 -23.14
N ARG A 697 5.06 10.35 -22.56
CA ARG A 697 4.48 9.88 -21.29
C ARG A 697 3.27 9.00 -21.58
N PRO A 698 3.21 7.77 -21.03
CA PRO A 698 2.23 6.79 -21.44
C PRO A 698 0.84 7.04 -20.83
N THR A 699 -0.19 6.84 -21.66
CA THR A 699 -1.59 6.91 -21.22
C THR A 699 -2.42 5.77 -21.80
N THR A 700 -3.37 5.26 -21.02
CA THR A 700 -4.50 4.46 -21.51
C THR A 700 -5.74 5.35 -21.52
N SER A 701 -6.45 5.39 -22.65
CA SER A 701 -7.71 6.13 -22.77
C SER A 701 -8.89 5.15 -22.72
N ILE A 702 -9.76 5.30 -21.71
CA ILE A 702 -10.97 4.50 -21.52
C ILE A 702 -12.18 5.40 -21.83
N LEU A 703 -12.85 5.12 -22.94
CA LEU A 703 -14.00 5.89 -23.42
C LEU A 703 -15.26 5.02 -23.39
N ALA A 704 -16.12 5.27 -22.41
CA ALA A 704 -17.44 4.65 -22.33
C ALA A 704 -18.48 5.44 -23.14
N GLN A 705 -19.58 4.82 -23.54
CA GLN A 705 -20.71 5.55 -24.09
C GLN A 705 -21.34 6.47 -23.03
N LYS A 706 -21.68 5.93 -21.86
CA LYS A 706 -22.30 6.63 -20.73
C LYS A 706 -22.00 5.87 -19.44
N ILE A 707 -21.82 6.56 -18.31
CA ILE A 707 -21.65 5.87 -17.01
C ILE A 707 -23.02 5.38 -16.49
N THR A 708 -23.47 4.22 -16.95
CA THR A 708 -24.65 3.50 -16.44
C THR A 708 -24.27 2.62 -15.24
N PRO A 709 -25.25 2.06 -14.48
CA PRO A 709 -24.94 1.05 -13.46
C PRO A 709 -24.13 -0.12 -14.04
N ALA A 710 -24.53 -0.66 -15.20
CA ALA A 710 -23.80 -1.74 -15.86
C ALA A 710 -22.40 -1.32 -16.32
N THR A 711 -22.23 -0.12 -16.88
CA THR A 711 -20.91 0.40 -17.27
C THR A 711 -20.00 0.55 -16.06
N LEU A 712 -20.49 1.10 -14.95
CA LEU A 712 -19.70 1.22 -13.72
C LEU A 712 -19.33 -0.17 -13.16
N GLY A 713 -20.26 -1.13 -13.18
CA GLY A 713 -20.00 -2.50 -12.76
C GLY A 713 -18.87 -3.13 -13.58
N ALA A 714 -18.94 -3.03 -14.91
CA ALA A 714 -17.89 -3.51 -15.81
C ALA A 714 -16.55 -2.82 -15.57
N LEU A 715 -16.54 -1.51 -15.32
CA LEU A 715 -15.33 -0.74 -15.07
C LEU A 715 -14.64 -1.13 -13.75
N ILE A 716 -15.40 -1.37 -12.67
CA ILE A 716 -14.84 -1.86 -11.41
C ILE A 716 -14.27 -3.28 -11.62
N ALA A 717 -15.03 -4.18 -12.25
CA ALA A 717 -14.58 -5.54 -12.52
C ALA A 717 -13.32 -5.57 -13.41
N TYR A 718 -13.17 -4.63 -14.33
CA TYR A 718 -11.94 -4.44 -15.09
C TYR A 718 -10.74 -4.22 -14.15
N TYR A 719 -10.82 -3.29 -13.19
CA TYR A 719 -9.73 -3.04 -12.24
C TYR A 719 -9.52 -4.17 -11.22
N GLU A 720 -10.57 -4.90 -10.85
CA GLU A 720 -10.44 -6.11 -10.02
C GLU A 720 -9.58 -7.17 -10.74
N HIS A 721 -9.84 -7.39 -12.04
CA HIS A 721 -9.11 -8.37 -12.85
C HIS A 721 -7.73 -7.87 -13.30
N VAL A 722 -7.52 -6.55 -13.44
CA VAL A 722 -6.17 -5.95 -13.54
C VAL A 722 -5.37 -6.27 -12.28
N THR A 723 -5.94 -6.04 -11.09
CA THR A 723 -5.31 -6.33 -9.80
C THR A 723 -5.00 -7.82 -9.65
N PHE A 724 -5.90 -8.70 -10.10
CA PHE A 724 -5.66 -10.15 -10.16
C PHE A 724 -4.47 -10.48 -11.07
N THR A 725 -4.44 -9.93 -12.28
CA THR A 725 -3.40 -10.18 -13.29
C THR A 725 -2.01 -9.80 -12.75
N GLU A 726 -1.90 -8.60 -12.17
CA GLU A 726 -0.70 -8.12 -11.48
C GLU A 726 -0.22 -9.10 -10.40
N GLY A 727 -1.10 -9.48 -9.48
CA GLY A 727 -0.76 -10.38 -8.37
C GLY A 727 -0.42 -11.80 -8.82
N ALA A 728 -1.03 -12.26 -9.91
CA ALA A 728 -0.71 -13.53 -10.55
C ALA A 728 0.73 -13.51 -11.10
N VAL A 729 1.11 -12.48 -11.86
CA VAL A 729 2.47 -12.31 -12.39
C VAL A 729 3.50 -12.22 -11.27
N TRP A 730 3.24 -11.38 -10.26
CA TRP A 730 4.16 -11.22 -9.12
C TRP A 730 4.21 -12.41 -8.18
N ASN A 731 3.37 -13.42 -8.41
CA ASN A 731 3.26 -14.61 -7.59
C ASN A 731 3.02 -14.30 -6.11
N ILE A 732 2.09 -13.36 -5.82
CA ILE A 732 1.71 -12.92 -4.46
C ILE A 732 0.26 -13.29 -4.14
N ASN A 733 -0.14 -13.11 -2.87
CA ASN A 733 -1.55 -13.20 -2.47
C ASN A 733 -2.24 -11.84 -2.57
N SER A 734 -3.12 -11.65 -3.56
CA SER A 734 -3.91 -10.42 -3.70
C SER A 734 -5.08 -10.33 -2.70
N PHE A 735 -5.35 -11.37 -1.91
CA PHE A 735 -6.63 -11.53 -1.21
C PHE A 735 -6.53 -11.53 0.32
N ASP A 736 -5.31 -11.58 0.88
CA ASP A 736 -5.07 -11.35 2.31
C ASP A 736 -4.68 -9.89 2.61
N GLN A 737 -4.46 -9.57 3.89
CA GLN A 737 -4.03 -8.24 4.34
C GLN A 737 -3.29 -8.25 5.71
N TRP A 738 -2.36 -9.16 5.92
CA TRP A 738 -1.64 -9.31 7.21
C TRP A 738 -0.95 -8.02 7.71
N GLY A 739 -0.59 -7.11 6.80
CA GLY A 739 0.06 -5.84 7.12
C GLY A 739 -0.74 -4.90 8.04
N VAL A 740 -2.04 -5.10 8.21
CA VAL A 740 -2.88 -4.23 9.06
C VAL A 740 -2.87 -4.62 10.55
N GLU A 741 -2.33 -5.79 10.91
CA GLU A 741 -2.49 -6.36 12.25
C GLU A 741 -1.64 -5.67 13.32
N LEU A 742 -0.38 -5.35 13.02
CA LEU A 742 0.54 -4.75 13.97
C LEU A 742 0.01 -3.43 14.53
N GLY A 743 -0.51 -2.57 13.64
CA GLY A 743 -1.12 -1.30 14.03
C GLY A 743 -2.32 -1.49 14.98
N LYS A 744 -3.18 -2.47 14.72
CA LYS A 744 -4.35 -2.78 15.57
C LYS A 744 -3.94 -3.23 16.97
N VAL A 745 -2.94 -4.11 17.07
CA VAL A 745 -2.42 -4.60 18.36
C VAL A 745 -1.81 -3.46 19.19
N LEU A 746 -0.98 -2.63 18.55
CA LEU A 746 -0.33 -1.50 19.21
C LEU A 746 -1.36 -0.44 19.65
N ALA A 747 -2.33 -0.10 18.79
CA ALA A 747 -3.37 0.86 19.11
C ALA A 747 -4.20 0.43 20.33
N LYS A 748 -4.57 -0.86 20.44
CA LYS A 748 -5.31 -1.38 21.60
C LYS A 748 -4.53 -1.25 22.90
N LYS A 749 -3.21 -1.49 22.86
CA LYS A 749 -2.32 -1.29 24.03
C LYS A 749 -2.27 0.18 24.43
N ILE A 750 -2.01 1.07 23.46
CA ILE A 750 -1.89 2.52 23.68
C ILE A 750 -3.21 3.10 24.17
N GLN A 751 -4.36 2.69 23.63
CA GLN A 751 -5.67 3.13 24.09
C GLN A 751 -5.87 2.86 25.58
N LYS A 752 -5.57 1.63 26.03
CA LYS A 752 -5.66 1.27 27.46
C LYS A 752 -4.74 2.15 28.32
N GLU A 753 -3.56 2.48 27.81
CA GLU A 753 -2.67 3.41 28.50
C GLU A 753 -3.29 4.80 28.57
N LEU A 754 -3.86 5.33 27.49
CA LEU A 754 -4.52 6.64 27.48
C LEU A 754 -5.70 6.72 28.47
N GLU A 755 -6.40 5.61 28.72
CA GLU A 755 -7.53 5.50 29.65
C GLU A 755 -7.11 5.32 31.12
N THR A 756 -5.83 5.02 31.40
CA THR A 756 -5.33 4.77 32.75
C THR A 756 -4.48 5.93 33.27
N SER A 757 -4.48 6.16 34.59
CA SER A 757 -3.72 7.25 35.21
C SER A 757 -2.20 7.09 35.05
N GLY A 758 -1.47 8.21 35.06
CA GLY A 758 -0.01 8.25 34.93
C GLY A 758 0.47 8.53 33.50
N ALA A 759 1.76 8.76 33.31
CA ALA A 759 2.32 9.19 32.02
C ALA A 759 2.28 8.13 30.91
N GLY A 760 2.04 6.85 31.24
CA GLY A 760 2.32 5.73 30.34
C GLY A 760 3.81 5.40 30.28
N GLY A 761 4.18 4.31 29.61
CA GLY A 761 5.57 3.85 29.51
C GLY A 761 5.72 2.55 28.71
N ASP A 762 6.94 2.03 28.60
CA ASP A 762 7.28 0.79 27.89
C ASP A 762 7.08 0.82 26.37
N HIS A 763 7.39 1.97 25.77
CA HIS A 763 7.57 2.13 24.31
C HIS A 763 8.90 2.84 24.04
N ASP A 764 9.20 3.10 22.77
CA ASP A 764 10.30 3.99 22.41
C ASP A 764 10.11 5.41 22.99
N GLY A 765 11.20 6.18 23.01
CA GLY A 765 11.21 7.52 23.60
C GLY A 765 10.23 8.50 22.95
N SER A 766 9.91 8.32 21.66
CA SER A 766 8.94 9.16 20.95
C SER A 766 7.52 8.81 21.38
N THR A 767 7.12 7.55 21.26
CA THR A 767 5.75 7.10 21.60
C THR A 767 5.42 7.40 23.06
N SER A 768 6.34 7.11 23.99
CA SER A 768 6.15 7.41 25.42
C SER A 768 6.03 8.92 25.67
N GLY A 769 6.86 9.73 25.01
CA GLY A 769 6.80 11.19 25.11
C GLY A 769 5.49 11.77 24.57
N LEU A 770 4.98 11.22 23.46
CA LEU A 770 3.71 11.63 22.85
C LEU A 770 2.51 11.25 23.72
N ILE A 771 2.48 10.06 24.32
CA ILE A 771 1.42 9.65 25.26
C ILE A 771 1.39 10.61 26.46
N ALA A 772 2.54 10.89 27.07
CA ALA A 772 2.64 11.83 28.19
C ALA A 772 2.20 13.25 27.79
N ALA A 773 2.61 13.71 26.60
CA ALA A 773 2.21 15.01 26.07
C ALA A 773 0.70 15.08 25.80
N PHE A 774 0.12 14.03 25.22
CA PHE A 774 -1.33 13.94 24.99
C PHE A 774 -2.09 13.99 26.30
N LYS A 775 -1.75 13.13 27.27
CA LYS A 775 -2.44 13.10 28.58
C LYS A 775 -2.34 14.44 29.31
N LYS A 776 -1.18 15.09 29.27
CA LYS A 776 -1.01 16.43 29.84
C LYS A 776 -1.95 17.46 29.19
N LYS A 777 -2.06 17.45 27.86
CA LYS A 777 -2.94 18.38 27.11
C LYS A 777 -4.43 18.06 27.31
N ALA A 778 -4.77 16.79 27.46
CA ALA A 778 -6.12 16.30 27.68
C ALA A 778 -6.55 16.34 29.16
N SER A 779 -5.69 16.81 30.07
CA SER A 779 -5.94 16.80 31.53
C SER A 779 -6.22 15.41 32.11
N LEU A 780 -5.48 14.40 31.62
CA LEU A 780 -5.55 13.00 32.05
C LEU A 780 -4.37 12.59 32.97
N LEU A 781 -3.54 13.54 33.41
CA LEU A 781 -2.41 13.33 34.32
C LEU A 781 -2.69 13.78 35.75
#